data_AF-A0A938Y9Y9-F1
#
_entry.id   AF-A0A938Y9Y9-F1
#
_cell.length_a   1.000
_cell.length_b   1.000
_cell.length_c   1.000
_cell.angle_alpha   90.00
_cell.angle_beta   90.00
_cell.angle_gamma   90.00
#
_symmetry.space_group_name_H-M   'P 1'
#
loop_
_entity.id
_entity.type
_entity.pdbx_description
1 polymer ?
#
loop_
_entity_poly.entity_id
_entity_poly.type
_entity_poly.pdbx_seq_one_letter_code
_entity_poly.pdbx_strand_id
1 'polypeptide(L)'
;MSVLLVAHAVAALLAPWLVRLLGRRAFAALALVPLAGFAWVLAQTGAVQDGGVAESWEWVPTLGIELAFHMGALQWLLALVVTGIGALVLAYCTWYFHDDDPGLSTFAGVFVAFAGSMLGLVLCDDLMVLYVFWELTTVFSFLLIGIDPARRASRQAAMQALLVTTLGGLAMLVGMLMLGHQAGTLRISELVADPPAAGTATAVAVALVLVGALSKSALVPFHFWLPGAMAAPTPVSAYLHAASMVKAGVYLVALLAPGFAGVAGWHEVILTLGVATMLLGGWRALRQYDAKLLLAYGTVSQLGFLLVVLSIGTRSAALAGVAMLLAHALFKATLFLVVGIVDHQAGTRDIRVLSGVGRQAPVLAAAAVLGGAAMAGVPPLLGFVGKEGIFTALLDVADAGDRPDIAPWAGWLVLAGVVLGSLLTVAYTLRFLWGVLGTKRDVALIDFPAPAAGFLAAPVLLAVASAVLGFAGAPLTELVAPYAEQFPAGVHASELALWHGWKPALALSALALAGGAALFAARARFGALQTRLAMPYSADGSYRLVMRSVDRLAVELTSLTQSGSVAVYLVVILMVVVLLPGTAALMALDSPIDAVLWDTPTQAVVGVVIALAAIFAVRSRRRLRAVILTGVTGYGTALLFLLHGAPDLALTQVLVETTSLVVFVLVLRRLPEYFTDRPLSARRYLRMLLGAAVGGVVAVVMLIATGSRSADPVSTAYPEEAVEFGGGHNIVNVILVDIRAWDTLGEISVLVAAATGVASLLFLDTRLSGIRRVHDIPYPATVEKVPTGPGRRVWLPGPRTLPPDRRSIIFEVVTRLLFPVLIVFGIYLLLAGHNLPGGGFAAGMVTGLALMVRYLAGGRYELDEAAPVDAGILMGAGLFVAGVAGLAPLAFGGAVLQSAKIDLALPLLGELHLVSSTIFDIGVYLVVVGLVLDLLRALGARIDRQILREEREAATAAADGSDKEGALA
;
A
#
# COMPACT_ATOMS: atom_id res chain seq x y z
N MET A 1 -19.37 -23.83 -19.30
CA MET A 1 -18.33 -22.78 -19.50
C MET A 1 -17.25 -22.85 -18.44
N SER A 2 -17.62 -22.97 -17.16
CA SER A 2 -16.70 -23.12 -16.02
C SER A 2 -15.59 -24.17 -16.24
N VAL A 3 -15.96 -25.34 -16.78
CA VAL A 3 -15.02 -26.44 -17.08
C VAL A 3 -13.88 -26.01 -18.01
N LEU A 4 -14.16 -25.15 -19.01
CA LEU A 4 -13.11 -24.65 -19.91
C LEU A 4 -12.12 -23.75 -19.17
N LEU A 5 -12.61 -22.91 -18.25
CA LEU A 5 -11.78 -22.03 -17.44
C LEU A 5 -10.90 -22.84 -16.47
N VAL A 6 -11.49 -23.86 -15.83
CA VAL A 6 -10.75 -24.81 -14.98
C VAL A 6 -9.69 -25.55 -15.79
N ALA A 7 -10.01 -26.00 -17.01
CA ALA A 7 -9.03 -26.67 -17.88
C ALA A 7 -7.85 -25.76 -18.22
N HIS A 8 -8.07 -24.47 -18.49
CA HIS A 8 -6.99 -23.50 -18.70
C HIS A 8 -6.17 -23.29 -17.43
N ALA A 9 -6.79 -23.18 -16.26
CA ALA A 9 -6.09 -23.02 -14.99
C ALA A 9 -5.21 -24.24 -14.68
N VAL A 10 -5.75 -25.45 -14.83
CA VAL A 10 -5.00 -26.71 -14.65
C VAL A 10 -3.85 -26.79 -15.64
N ALA A 11 -4.08 -26.49 -16.93
CA ALA A 11 -3.02 -26.52 -17.94
C ALA A 11 -1.93 -25.48 -17.67
N ALA A 12 -2.28 -24.29 -17.19
CA ALA A 12 -1.31 -23.28 -16.78
C ALA A 12 -0.42 -23.74 -15.61
N LEU A 13 -1.01 -24.42 -14.62
CA LEU A 13 -0.26 -24.98 -13.47
C LEU A 13 0.61 -26.17 -13.87
N LEU A 14 0.17 -27.00 -14.81
CA LEU A 14 0.92 -28.15 -15.32
C LEU A 14 1.99 -27.76 -16.36
N ALA A 15 1.89 -26.58 -16.97
CA ALA A 15 2.79 -26.14 -18.03
C ALA A 15 4.28 -26.19 -17.65
N PRO A 16 4.73 -25.74 -16.45
CA PRO A 16 6.14 -25.83 -16.09
C PRO A 16 6.65 -27.28 -16.03
N TRP A 17 5.82 -28.21 -15.58
CA TRP A 17 6.16 -29.63 -15.55
C TRP A 17 6.20 -30.23 -16.97
N LEU A 18 5.21 -29.91 -17.80
CA LEU A 18 5.17 -30.34 -19.20
C LEU A 18 6.38 -29.83 -20.01
N VAL A 19 6.79 -28.57 -19.81
CA VAL A 19 7.97 -27.99 -20.45
C VAL A 19 9.25 -28.70 -20.00
N ARG A 20 9.36 -29.09 -18.71
CA ARG A 20 10.51 -29.88 -18.24
C ARG A 20 10.59 -31.27 -18.87
N LEU A 21 9.45 -31.88 -19.22
CA LEU A 21 9.40 -33.21 -19.82
C LEU A 21 9.55 -33.22 -21.34
N LEU A 22 8.90 -32.27 -22.02
CA LEU A 22 8.74 -32.26 -23.48
C LEU A 22 9.52 -31.12 -24.15
N GLY A 23 10.20 -30.26 -23.38
CA GLY A 23 10.81 -29.03 -23.88
C GLY A 23 9.76 -28.12 -24.54
N ARG A 24 10.14 -27.50 -25.65
CA ARG A 24 9.26 -26.68 -26.50
C ARG A 24 8.08 -27.44 -27.11
N ARG A 25 8.12 -28.77 -27.20
CA ARG A 25 6.97 -29.56 -27.69
C ARG A 25 5.78 -29.53 -26.72
N ALA A 26 6.02 -29.12 -25.47
CA ALA A 26 4.95 -28.86 -24.51
C ALA A 26 3.93 -27.84 -25.02
N PHE A 27 4.34 -26.86 -25.83
CA PHE A 27 3.41 -25.86 -26.38
C PHE A 27 2.35 -26.48 -27.30
N ALA A 28 2.70 -27.51 -28.08
CA ALA A 28 1.73 -28.24 -28.89
C ALA A 28 0.71 -29.00 -28.02
N ALA A 29 1.15 -29.58 -26.90
CA ALA A 29 0.25 -30.22 -25.94
C ALA A 29 -0.66 -29.20 -25.23
N LEU A 30 -0.09 -28.06 -24.80
CA LEU A 30 -0.84 -26.97 -24.16
C LEU A 30 -1.85 -26.33 -25.12
N ALA A 31 -1.56 -26.30 -26.43
CA ALA A 31 -2.48 -25.82 -27.46
C ALA A 31 -3.77 -26.66 -27.58
N LEU A 32 -3.76 -27.92 -27.11
CA LEU A 32 -4.95 -28.78 -27.14
C LEU A 32 -6.09 -28.25 -26.27
N VAL A 33 -5.78 -27.53 -25.18
CA VAL A 33 -6.80 -26.99 -24.28
C VAL A 33 -7.63 -25.89 -24.93
N PRO A 34 -7.05 -24.80 -25.47
CA PRO A 34 -7.81 -23.84 -26.24
C PRO A 34 -8.37 -24.44 -27.54
N LEU A 35 -7.73 -25.44 -28.16
CA LEU A 35 -8.32 -26.12 -29.33
C LEU A 35 -9.61 -26.88 -28.98
N ALA A 36 -9.62 -27.60 -27.85
CA ALA A 36 -10.82 -28.26 -27.34
C ALA A 36 -11.89 -27.23 -26.96
N GLY A 37 -11.49 -26.10 -26.38
CA GLY A 37 -12.38 -24.95 -26.14
C GLY A 37 -12.99 -24.42 -27.44
N PHE A 38 -12.19 -24.22 -28.49
CA PHE A 38 -12.66 -23.78 -29.80
C PHE A 38 -13.68 -24.77 -30.40
N ALA A 39 -13.38 -26.07 -30.39
CA ALA A 39 -14.29 -27.10 -30.88
C ALA A 39 -15.61 -27.13 -30.10
N TRP A 40 -15.54 -26.98 -28.77
CA TRP A 40 -16.73 -26.92 -27.93
C TRP A 40 -17.56 -25.66 -28.21
N VAL A 41 -16.95 -24.48 -28.28
CA VAL A 41 -17.67 -23.21 -28.60
C VAL A 41 -18.32 -23.29 -29.98
N LEU A 42 -17.64 -23.90 -30.96
CA LEU A 42 -18.20 -24.12 -32.30
C LEU A 42 -19.40 -25.09 -32.27
N ALA A 43 -19.36 -26.11 -31.43
CA ALA A 43 -20.50 -27.02 -31.25
C ALA A 43 -21.73 -26.34 -30.60
N GLN A 44 -21.55 -25.21 -29.91
CA GLN A 44 -22.64 -24.45 -29.29
C GLN A 44 -23.31 -23.45 -30.24
N THR A 45 -22.93 -23.38 -31.51
CA THR A 45 -23.49 -22.39 -32.46
C THR A 45 -25.02 -22.42 -32.53
N GLY A 46 -25.65 -23.60 -32.54
CA GLY A 46 -27.12 -23.70 -32.54
C GLY A 46 -27.75 -23.10 -31.29
N ALA A 47 -27.24 -23.46 -30.11
CA ALA A 47 -27.73 -22.91 -28.84
C ALA A 47 -27.54 -21.38 -28.73
N VAL A 48 -26.49 -20.82 -29.35
CA VAL A 48 -26.27 -19.38 -29.41
C VAL A 48 -27.31 -18.68 -30.29
N GLN A 49 -27.76 -19.32 -31.36
CA GLN A 49 -28.85 -18.80 -32.20
C GLN A 49 -30.21 -18.89 -31.49
N ASP A 50 -30.40 -19.86 -30.60
CA ASP A 50 -31.64 -20.09 -29.85
C ASP A 50 -31.74 -19.30 -28.51
N GLY A 51 -30.90 -18.28 -28.30
CA GLY A 51 -30.97 -17.41 -27.11
C GLY A 51 -29.77 -17.47 -26.17
N GLY A 52 -28.73 -18.25 -26.51
CA GLY A 52 -27.47 -18.28 -25.77
C GLY A 52 -27.39 -19.37 -24.71
N VAL A 53 -26.19 -19.54 -24.14
CA VAL A 53 -25.92 -20.51 -23.06
C VAL A 53 -25.54 -19.75 -21.80
N ALA A 54 -26.24 -20.00 -20.70
CA ALA A 54 -25.96 -19.39 -19.39
C ALA A 54 -25.60 -20.44 -18.33
N GLU A 55 -24.71 -20.07 -17.41
CA GLU A 55 -24.29 -20.88 -16.26
C GLU A 55 -24.00 -19.93 -15.09
N SER A 56 -24.43 -20.24 -13.87
CA SER A 56 -24.13 -19.39 -12.71
C SER A 56 -23.94 -20.17 -11.42
N TRP A 57 -23.03 -19.67 -10.59
CA TRP A 57 -22.74 -20.19 -9.25
C TRP A 57 -22.60 -19.04 -8.27
N GLU A 58 -23.15 -19.18 -7.06
CA GLU A 58 -22.94 -18.20 -6.00
C GLU A 58 -21.46 -18.17 -5.57
N TRP A 59 -20.87 -16.98 -5.45
CA TRP A 59 -19.49 -16.81 -4.97
C TRP A 59 -19.42 -16.03 -3.67
N VAL A 60 -19.96 -14.81 -3.64
CA VAL A 60 -20.05 -13.99 -2.42
C VAL A 60 -21.47 -13.45 -2.28
N PRO A 61 -22.42 -14.25 -1.72
CA PRO A 61 -23.83 -13.89 -1.67
C PRO A 61 -24.12 -12.57 -0.93
N THR A 62 -23.36 -12.27 0.13
CA THR A 62 -23.52 -11.04 0.91
C THR A 62 -23.21 -9.76 0.12
N LEU A 63 -22.45 -9.87 -0.97
CA LEU A 63 -22.14 -8.77 -1.88
C LEU A 63 -22.90 -8.88 -3.20
N GLY A 64 -23.76 -9.90 -3.36
CA GLY A 64 -24.46 -10.18 -4.61
C GLY A 64 -23.53 -10.57 -5.77
N ILE A 65 -22.33 -11.09 -5.49
CA ILE A 65 -21.35 -11.46 -6.52
C ILE A 65 -21.53 -12.93 -6.89
N GLU A 66 -21.72 -13.18 -8.18
CA GLU A 66 -21.94 -14.52 -8.73
C GLU A 66 -20.91 -14.85 -9.82
N LEU A 67 -20.43 -16.10 -9.85
CA LEU A 67 -19.69 -16.65 -10.99
C LEU A 67 -20.67 -16.96 -12.11
N ALA A 68 -21.16 -15.88 -12.71
CA ALA A 68 -22.11 -15.87 -13.81
C ALA A 68 -21.38 -15.88 -15.15
N PHE A 69 -21.80 -16.76 -16.04
CA PHE A 69 -21.30 -16.86 -17.40
C PHE A 69 -22.48 -16.88 -18.38
N HIS A 70 -22.38 -16.09 -19.45
CA HIS A 70 -23.36 -16.04 -20.52
C HIS A 70 -22.63 -15.96 -21.87
N MET A 71 -23.03 -16.85 -22.79
CA MET A 71 -22.51 -16.90 -24.15
C MET A 71 -23.62 -16.57 -25.15
N GLY A 72 -23.80 -15.29 -25.43
CA GLY A 72 -24.55 -14.78 -26.57
C GLY A 72 -23.69 -14.70 -27.84
N ALA A 73 -24.23 -14.12 -28.93
CA ALA A 73 -23.54 -14.09 -30.23
C ALA A 73 -22.22 -13.30 -30.21
N LEU A 74 -22.13 -12.19 -29.46
CA LEU A 74 -20.89 -11.42 -29.31
C LEU A 74 -19.82 -12.23 -28.56
N GLN A 75 -20.19 -12.82 -27.43
CA GLN A 75 -19.32 -13.63 -26.58
C GLN A 75 -18.86 -14.89 -27.32
N TRP A 76 -19.76 -15.55 -28.06
CA TRP A 76 -19.44 -16.70 -28.89
C TRP A 76 -18.34 -16.39 -29.91
N LEU A 77 -18.48 -15.29 -30.66
CA LEU A 77 -17.48 -14.90 -31.65
C LEU A 77 -16.12 -14.61 -31.00
N LEU A 78 -16.13 -13.85 -29.90
CA LEU A 78 -14.90 -13.52 -29.17
C LEU A 78 -14.27 -14.76 -28.55
N ALA A 79 -15.07 -15.70 -28.03
CA ALA A 79 -14.59 -16.97 -27.49
C ALA A 79 -13.93 -17.81 -28.60
N LEU A 80 -14.51 -17.87 -29.81
CA LEU A 80 -13.87 -18.52 -30.97
C LEU A 80 -12.54 -17.85 -31.34
N VAL A 81 -12.49 -16.51 -31.33
CA VAL A 81 -11.25 -15.76 -31.63
C VAL A 81 -10.18 -16.04 -30.58
N VAL A 82 -10.51 -15.96 -29.30
CA VAL A 82 -9.61 -16.18 -28.16
C VAL A 82 -9.07 -17.61 -28.19
N THR A 83 -9.95 -18.61 -28.28
CA THR A 83 -9.56 -20.02 -28.25
C THR A 83 -8.86 -20.47 -29.55
N GLY A 84 -9.37 -20.10 -30.72
CA GLY A 84 -8.81 -20.49 -32.01
C GLY A 84 -7.43 -19.88 -32.26
N ILE A 85 -7.29 -18.57 -32.11
CA ILE A 85 -5.99 -17.90 -32.27
C ILE A 85 -5.05 -18.32 -31.12
N GLY A 86 -5.56 -18.51 -29.91
CA GLY A 86 -4.77 -18.99 -28.77
C GLY A 86 -4.13 -20.35 -29.04
N ALA A 87 -4.89 -21.30 -29.58
CA ALA A 87 -4.40 -22.62 -29.97
C ALA A 87 -3.33 -22.52 -31.07
N LEU A 88 -3.57 -21.72 -32.11
CA LEU A 88 -2.62 -21.55 -33.21
C LEU A 88 -1.32 -20.86 -32.77
N VAL A 89 -1.41 -19.85 -31.90
CA VAL A 89 -0.22 -19.14 -31.38
C VAL A 89 0.56 -20.03 -30.42
N LEU A 90 -0.10 -20.81 -29.55
CA LEU A 90 0.58 -21.81 -28.72
C LEU A 90 1.27 -22.85 -29.60
N ALA A 91 0.60 -23.42 -30.61
CA ALA A 91 1.24 -24.36 -31.53
C ALA A 91 2.48 -23.72 -32.20
N TYR A 92 2.36 -22.46 -32.66
CA TYR A 92 3.46 -21.70 -33.25
C TYR A 92 4.68 -21.55 -32.32
N CYS A 93 4.48 -21.42 -31.01
CA CYS A 93 5.58 -21.34 -30.02
C CYS A 93 6.53 -22.55 -30.07
N THR A 94 6.05 -23.72 -30.51
CA THR A 94 6.87 -24.95 -30.66
C THR A 94 8.06 -24.76 -31.60
N TRP A 95 7.91 -23.92 -32.63
CA TRP A 95 8.96 -23.63 -33.60
C TRP A 95 9.66 -22.29 -33.36
N TYR A 96 9.05 -21.39 -32.58
CA TYR A 96 9.59 -20.07 -32.30
C TYR A 96 10.65 -20.07 -31.19
N PHE A 97 10.47 -20.89 -30.14
CA PHE A 97 11.39 -20.96 -29.01
C PHE A 97 12.39 -22.13 -29.14
N HIS A 98 13.51 -21.98 -28.45
CA HIS A 98 14.50 -23.02 -28.21
C HIS A 98 14.36 -23.57 -26.78
N ASP A 99 14.79 -24.83 -26.57
CA ASP A 99 14.65 -25.50 -25.27
C ASP A 99 15.47 -24.82 -24.14
N ASP A 100 16.54 -24.11 -24.52
CA ASP A 100 17.44 -23.41 -23.60
C ASP A 100 17.01 -21.96 -23.29
N ASP A 101 15.88 -21.50 -23.84
CA ASP A 101 15.41 -20.13 -23.63
C ASP A 101 15.08 -19.87 -22.13
N PRO A 102 15.66 -18.83 -21.50
CA PRO A 102 15.43 -18.55 -20.09
C PRO A 102 13.95 -18.31 -19.78
N GLY A 103 13.43 -18.99 -18.75
CA GLY A 103 12.07 -18.77 -18.28
C GLY A 103 10.95 -19.39 -19.15
N LEU A 104 11.29 -20.27 -20.10
CA LEU A 104 10.33 -20.92 -21.01
C LEU A 104 9.15 -21.60 -20.30
N SER A 105 9.42 -22.27 -19.17
CA SER A 105 8.41 -22.96 -18.36
C SER A 105 7.39 -22.00 -17.73
N THR A 106 7.88 -20.90 -17.15
CA THR A 106 7.05 -19.82 -16.61
C THR A 106 6.24 -19.16 -17.72
N PHE A 107 6.88 -18.87 -18.86
CA PHE A 107 6.21 -18.30 -20.01
C PHE A 107 5.02 -19.16 -20.48
N ALA A 108 5.21 -20.47 -20.61
CA ALA A 108 4.16 -21.38 -21.05
C ALA A 108 2.95 -21.36 -20.10
N GLY A 109 3.20 -21.43 -18.79
CA GLY A 109 2.13 -21.35 -17.79
C GLY A 109 1.39 -20.02 -17.81
N VAL A 110 2.12 -18.90 -17.82
CA VAL A 110 1.55 -17.55 -17.85
C VAL A 110 0.77 -17.31 -19.15
N PHE A 111 1.22 -17.82 -20.29
CA PHE A 111 0.52 -17.66 -21.57
C PHE A 111 -0.82 -18.38 -21.56
N VAL A 112 -0.87 -19.62 -21.06
CA VAL A 112 -2.11 -20.39 -20.94
C VAL A 112 -3.05 -19.78 -19.91
N ALA A 113 -2.51 -19.30 -18.78
CA ALA A 113 -3.29 -18.56 -17.78
C ALA A 113 -3.90 -17.28 -18.37
N PHE A 114 -3.12 -16.53 -19.13
CA PHE A 114 -3.60 -15.34 -19.84
C PHE A 114 -4.71 -15.68 -20.85
N ALA A 115 -4.58 -16.77 -21.61
CA ALA A 115 -5.62 -17.23 -22.51
C ALA A 115 -6.92 -17.63 -21.77
N GLY A 116 -6.79 -18.32 -20.64
CA GLY A 116 -7.92 -18.67 -19.76
C GLY A 116 -8.60 -17.44 -19.16
N SER A 117 -7.83 -16.46 -18.70
CA SER A 117 -8.38 -15.20 -18.17
C SER A 117 -9.10 -14.39 -19.22
N MET A 118 -8.59 -14.37 -20.46
CA MET A 118 -9.28 -13.70 -21.56
C MET A 118 -10.58 -14.42 -21.92
N LEU A 119 -10.60 -15.75 -21.91
CA LEU A 119 -11.83 -16.52 -22.12
C LEU A 119 -12.85 -16.25 -21.00
N GLY A 120 -12.39 -16.18 -19.74
CA GLY A 120 -13.23 -15.82 -18.60
C GLY A 120 -13.83 -14.42 -18.72
N LEU A 121 -13.02 -13.43 -19.13
CA LEU A 121 -13.44 -12.05 -19.37
C LEU A 121 -14.54 -11.95 -20.44
N VAL A 122 -14.46 -12.78 -21.49
CA VAL A 122 -15.45 -12.76 -22.57
C VAL A 122 -16.74 -13.46 -22.15
N LEU A 123 -16.66 -14.51 -21.34
CA LEU A 123 -17.84 -15.31 -20.97
C LEU A 123 -18.57 -14.79 -19.74
N CYS A 124 -17.95 -13.95 -18.91
CA CYS A 124 -18.57 -13.49 -17.67
C CYS A 124 -19.79 -12.58 -17.90
N ASP A 125 -20.80 -12.76 -17.05
CA ASP A 125 -22.06 -12.01 -17.04
C ASP A 125 -22.28 -11.25 -15.71
N ASP A 126 -21.23 -11.12 -14.89
CA ASP A 126 -21.22 -10.34 -13.65
C ASP A 126 -20.10 -9.29 -13.73
N LEU A 127 -20.41 -8.02 -13.40
CA LEU A 127 -19.46 -6.90 -13.50
C LEU A 127 -18.22 -7.09 -12.63
N MET A 128 -18.36 -7.65 -11.43
CA MET A 128 -17.24 -7.85 -10.51
C MET A 128 -16.37 -9.01 -10.97
N VAL A 129 -16.96 -10.09 -11.47
CA VAL A 129 -16.21 -11.20 -12.07
C VAL A 129 -15.52 -10.77 -13.36
N LEU A 130 -16.16 -9.92 -14.17
CA LEU A 130 -15.53 -9.28 -15.33
C LEU A 130 -14.31 -8.48 -14.90
N TYR A 131 -14.40 -7.69 -13.83
CA TYR A 131 -13.26 -6.94 -13.27
C TYR A 131 -12.14 -7.87 -12.79
N VAL A 132 -12.46 -8.99 -12.13
CA VAL A 132 -11.45 -9.98 -11.72
C VAL A 132 -10.70 -10.53 -12.93
N PHE A 133 -11.40 -10.98 -13.97
CA PHE A 133 -10.73 -11.43 -15.20
C PHE A 133 -10.01 -10.30 -15.94
N TRP A 134 -10.53 -9.07 -15.87
CA TRP A 134 -9.87 -7.88 -16.39
C TRP A 134 -8.49 -7.67 -15.75
N GLU A 135 -8.39 -7.71 -14.43
CA GLU A 135 -7.10 -7.56 -13.76
C GLU A 135 -6.21 -8.80 -13.90
N LEU A 136 -6.77 -10.01 -13.95
CA LEU A 136 -5.98 -11.20 -14.27
C LEU A 136 -5.30 -11.09 -15.65
N THR A 137 -6.00 -10.56 -16.66
CA THR A 137 -5.36 -10.29 -17.97
C THR A 137 -4.31 -9.19 -17.86
N THR A 138 -4.48 -8.17 -17.01
CA THR A 138 -3.46 -7.15 -16.73
C THR A 138 -2.20 -7.81 -16.17
N VAL A 139 -2.32 -8.58 -15.09
CA VAL A 139 -1.21 -9.21 -14.38
C VAL A 139 -0.46 -10.19 -15.29
N PHE A 140 -1.17 -11.08 -15.99
CA PHE A 140 -0.49 -12.03 -16.87
C PHE A 140 0.14 -11.35 -18.08
N SER A 141 -0.46 -10.29 -18.64
CA SER A 141 0.18 -9.50 -19.71
C SER A 141 1.46 -8.80 -19.23
N PHE A 142 1.47 -8.26 -18.01
CA PHE A 142 2.65 -7.68 -17.39
C PHE A 142 3.79 -8.69 -17.30
N LEU A 143 3.49 -9.92 -16.86
CA LEU A 143 4.47 -11.00 -16.78
C LEU A 143 4.96 -11.45 -18.17
N LEU A 144 4.09 -11.49 -19.18
CA LEU A 144 4.47 -11.82 -20.56
C LEU A 144 5.35 -10.75 -21.22
N ILE A 145 5.10 -9.47 -20.93
CA ILE A 145 5.93 -8.35 -21.42
C ILE A 145 7.28 -8.32 -20.68
N GLY A 146 7.26 -8.62 -19.38
CA GLY A 146 8.39 -8.65 -18.47
C GLY A 146 9.17 -9.97 -18.41
N ILE A 147 9.07 -10.83 -19.43
CA ILE A 147 9.67 -12.17 -19.45
C ILE A 147 11.17 -12.17 -19.16
N ASP A 148 11.87 -11.12 -19.58
CA ASP A 148 13.30 -10.93 -19.33
C ASP A 148 13.51 -9.76 -18.34
N PRO A 149 13.45 -10.04 -17.03
CA PRO A 149 13.62 -9.02 -16.02
C PRO A 149 15.05 -8.51 -15.95
N ALA A 150 16.05 -9.11 -16.61
CA ALA A 150 17.41 -8.57 -16.64
C ALA A 150 17.49 -7.33 -17.56
N ARG A 151 16.71 -7.29 -18.65
CA ARG A 151 16.64 -6.14 -19.57
C ARG A 151 15.82 -4.98 -19.01
N ARG A 152 16.47 -3.83 -18.79
CA ARG A 152 15.82 -2.59 -18.32
C ARG A 152 14.63 -2.18 -19.20
N ALA A 153 14.74 -2.31 -20.52
CA ALA A 153 13.67 -1.95 -21.45
C ALA A 153 12.42 -2.83 -21.27
N SER A 154 12.59 -4.15 -21.03
CA SER A 154 11.47 -5.07 -20.77
C SER A 154 10.79 -4.72 -19.44
N ARG A 155 11.57 -4.48 -18.37
CA ARG A 155 11.02 -4.03 -17.08
C ARG A 155 10.23 -2.73 -17.19
N GLN A 156 10.77 -1.73 -17.89
CA GLN A 156 10.12 -0.43 -18.06
C GLN A 156 8.83 -0.54 -18.87
N ALA A 157 8.84 -1.30 -19.97
CA ALA A 157 7.64 -1.54 -20.78
C ALA A 157 6.55 -2.28 -20.00
N ALA A 158 6.93 -3.32 -19.24
CA ALA A 158 6.00 -4.07 -18.42
C ALA A 158 5.37 -3.17 -17.34
N MET A 159 6.18 -2.42 -16.57
CA MET A 159 5.67 -1.50 -15.56
C MET A 159 4.78 -0.40 -16.13
N GLN A 160 5.13 0.14 -17.30
CA GLN A 160 4.31 1.14 -17.98
C GLN A 160 2.94 0.58 -18.39
N ALA A 161 2.91 -0.64 -18.95
CA ALA A 161 1.66 -1.31 -19.30
C ALA A 161 0.81 -1.58 -18.04
N LEU A 162 1.41 -2.10 -16.97
CA LEU A 162 0.75 -2.38 -15.70
C LEU A 162 0.12 -1.10 -15.11
N LEU A 163 0.93 -0.05 -14.91
CA LEU A 163 0.46 1.19 -14.28
C LEU A 163 -0.67 1.86 -15.07
N VAL A 164 -0.55 1.93 -16.40
CA VAL A 164 -1.57 2.58 -17.24
C VAL A 164 -2.88 1.79 -17.25
N THR A 165 -2.79 0.46 -17.37
CA THR A 165 -4.00 -0.39 -17.47
C THR A 165 -4.65 -0.64 -16.11
N THR A 166 -3.88 -0.73 -15.02
CA THR A 166 -4.42 -0.78 -13.66
C THR A 166 -5.04 0.55 -13.24
N LEU A 167 -4.46 1.70 -13.62
CA LEU A 167 -5.10 3.00 -13.37
C LEU A 167 -6.49 3.08 -14.02
N GLY A 168 -6.60 2.65 -15.27
CA GLY A 168 -7.89 2.59 -15.95
C GLY A 168 -8.82 1.52 -15.39
N GLY A 169 -8.29 0.35 -15.01
CA GLY A 169 -9.04 -0.72 -14.37
C GLY A 169 -9.64 -0.30 -13.03
N LEU A 170 -8.89 0.41 -12.19
CA LEU A 170 -9.39 0.95 -10.92
C LEU A 170 -10.46 2.02 -11.12
N ALA A 171 -10.30 2.92 -12.11
CA ALA A 171 -11.35 3.87 -12.46
C ALA A 171 -12.63 3.13 -12.91
N MET A 172 -12.49 2.12 -13.75
CA MET A 172 -13.59 1.27 -14.20
C MET A 172 -14.26 0.51 -13.06
N LEU A 173 -13.51 0.01 -12.06
CA LEU A 173 -14.10 -0.62 -10.87
C LEU A 173 -15.04 0.34 -10.14
N VAL A 174 -14.64 1.60 -9.94
CA VAL A 174 -15.52 2.61 -9.33
C VAL A 174 -16.77 2.82 -10.19
N GLY A 175 -16.63 2.90 -11.52
CA GLY A 175 -17.76 3.00 -12.44
C GLY A 175 -18.71 1.79 -12.37
N MET A 176 -18.18 0.57 -12.30
CA MET A 176 -18.97 -0.67 -12.19
C MET A 176 -19.72 -0.76 -10.87
N LEU A 177 -19.10 -0.37 -9.75
CA LEU A 177 -19.76 -0.32 -8.45
C LEU A 177 -20.89 0.73 -8.44
N MET A 178 -20.67 1.89 -9.05
CA MET A 178 -21.71 2.91 -9.20
C MET A 178 -22.87 2.42 -10.07
N LEU A 179 -22.60 1.80 -11.23
CA LEU A 179 -23.64 1.24 -12.10
C LEU A 179 -24.42 0.13 -11.38
N GLY A 180 -23.73 -0.81 -10.74
CA GLY A 180 -24.38 -1.90 -10.03
C GLY A 180 -25.25 -1.41 -8.87
N HIS A 181 -24.81 -0.37 -8.15
CA HIS A 181 -25.61 0.25 -7.11
C HIS A 181 -26.86 0.96 -7.66
N GLN A 182 -26.75 1.67 -8.80
CA GLN A 182 -27.88 2.37 -9.42
C GLN A 182 -28.90 1.41 -10.03
N ALA A 183 -28.44 0.31 -10.62
CA ALA A 183 -29.29 -0.71 -11.23
C ALA A 183 -29.85 -1.73 -10.24
N GLY A 184 -29.24 -1.86 -9.05
CA GLY A 184 -29.62 -2.87 -8.06
C GLY A 184 -29.17 -4.29 -8.41
N THR A 185 -28.36 -4.47 -9.45
CA THR A 185 -27.85 -5.76 -9.92
C THR A 185 -26.40 -5.63 -10.42
N LEU A 186 -25.62 -6.69 -10.26
CA LEU A 186 -24.28 -6.82 -10.84
C LEU A 186 -24.27 -7.63 -12.15
N ARG A 187 -25.43 -8.17 -12.56
CA ARG A 187 -25.57 -8.93 -13.80
C ARG A 187 -25.54 -8.00 -15.01
N ILE A 188 -24.66 -8.31 -15.97
CA ILE A 188 -24.45 -7.47 -17.16
C ILE A 188 -25.65 -7.59 -18.10
N SER A 189 -26.15 -8.81 -18.32
CA SER A 189 -27.35 -9.07 -19.11
C SER A 189 -28.57 -8.29 -18.62
N GLU A 190 -28.80 -8.24 -17.30
CA GLU A 190 -29.87 -7.44 -16.69
C GLU A 190 -29.62 -5.94 -16.83
N LEU A 191 -28.39 -5.49 -16.59
CA LEU A 191 -28.00 -4.08 -16.71
C LEU A 191 -28.17 -3.53 -18.13
N VAL A 192 -27.93 -4.34 -19.15
CA VAL A 192 -28.11 -3.96 -20.55
C VAL A 192 -29.58 -4.00 -20.97
N ALA A 193 -30.36 -4.94 -20.42
CA ALA A 193 -31.79 -5.06 -20.70
C ALA A 193 -32.62 -3.95 -20.04
N ASP A 194 -32.27 -3.57 -18.80
CA ASP A 194 -32.92 -2.51 -18.02
C ASP A 194 -31.88 -1.55 -17.43
N PRO A 195 -31.31 -0.64 -18.26
CA PRO A 195 -30.28 0.28 -17.80
C PRO A 195 -30.84 1.29 -16.78
N PRO A 196 -30.05 1.70 -15.78
CA PRO A 196 -30.49 2.66 -14.77
C PRO A 196 -30.88 4.00 -15.42
N ALA A 197 -31.79 4.71 -14.75
CA ALA A 197 -32.32 5.98 -15.26
C ALA A 197 -31.21 6.96 -15.68
N ALA A 198 -31.45 7.66 -16.79
CA ALA A 198 -30.51 8.65 -17.29
C ALA A 198 -30.32 9.78 -16.27
N GLY A 199 -29.07 10.03 -15.89
CA GLY A 199 -28.71 11.05 -14.91
C GLY A 199 -27.21 11.20 -14.76
N THR A 200 -26.78 12.20 -13.99
CA THR A 200 -25.35 12.51 -13.78
C THR A 200 -24.57 11.34 -13.19
N ALA A 201 -25.16 10.60 -12.25
CA ALA A 201 -24.51 9.44 -11.64
C ALA A 201 -24.21 8.34 -12.67
N THR A 202 -25.20 7.98 -13.50
CA THR A 202 -25.06 7.00 -14.59
C THR A 202 -24.03 7.47 -15.63
N ALA A 203 -24.08 8.74 -16.04
CA ALA A 203 -23.11 9.30 -16.99
C ALA A 203 -21.67 9.27 -16.46
N VAL A 204 -21.45 9.62 -15.19
CA VAL A 204 -20.14 9.53 -14.54
C VAL A 204 -19.67 8.08 -14.43
N ALA A 205 -20.58 7.16 -14.05
CA ALA A 205 -20.27 5.75 -13.92
C ALA A 205 -19.84 5.14 -15.27
N VAL A 206 -20.60 5.41 -16.34
CA VAL A 206 -20.26 5.04 -17.72
C VAL A 206 -18.92 5.65 -18.15
N ALA A 207 -18.68 6.94 -17.89
CA ALA A 207 -17.41 7.58 -18.23
C ALA A 207 -16.22 6.90 -17.54
N LEU A 208 -16.36 6.53 -16.27
CA LEU A 208 -15.34 5.79 -15.52
C LEU A 208 -15.11 4.38 -16.08
N VAL A 209 -16.17 3.67 -16.49
CA VAL A 209 -16.05 2.39 -17.20
C VAL A 209 -15.31 2.55 -18.53
N LEU A 210 -15.61 3.61 -19.28
CA LEU A 210 -14.93 3.94 -20.54
C LEU A 210 -13.45 4.24 -20.32
N VAL A 211 -13.05 4.91 -19.24
CA VAL A 211 -11.61 5.09 -18.92
C VAL A 211 -10.87 3.76 -18.86
N GLY A 212 -11.49 2.73 -18.28
CA GLY A 212 -10.97 1.35 -18.32
C GLY A 212 -10.82 0.84 -19.76
N ALA A 213 -11.91 0.86 -20.54
CA ALA A 213 -11.93 0.40 -21.92
C ALA A 213 -10.87 1.09 -22.81
N LEU A 214 -10.75 2.42 -22.68
CA LEU A 214 -9.81 3.26 -23.41
C LEU A 214 -8.35 2.96 -23.03
N SER A 215 -8.07 2.76 -21.74
CA SER A 215 -6.72 2.44 -21.27
C SER A 215 -6.22 1.09 -21.79
N LYS A 216 -7.07 0.05 -21.72
CA LYS A 216 -6.74 -1.33 -22.11
C LYS A 216 -6.69 -1.54 -23.62
N SER A 217 -7.49 -0.76 -24.37
CA SER A 217 -7.46 -0.77 -25.85
C SER A 217 -6.46 0.23 -26.43
N ALA A 218 -5.62 0.85 -25.60
CA ALA A 218 -4.56 1.76 -26.02
C ALA A 218 -5.07 2.92 -26.90
N LEU A 219 -6.19 3.54 -26.54
CA LEU A 219 -6.67 4.77 -27.19
C LEU A 219 -5.90 5.98 -26.67
N VAL A 220 -5.91 7.07 -27.43
CA VAL A 220 -5.43 8.38 -26.96
C VAL A 220 -6.24 8.78 -25.72
N PRO A 221 -5.59 9.18 -24.60
CA PRO A 221 -4.17 9.49 -24.43
C PRO A 221 -3.27 8.33 -23.94
N PHE A 222 -3.82 7.14 -23.72
CA PHE A 222 -3.14 5.96 -23.15
C PHE A 222 -2.40 5.09 -24.18
N HIS A 223 -2.40 5.43 -25.47
CA HIS A 223 -1.87 4.59 -26.56
C HIS A 223 -0.38 4.23 -26.48
N PHE A 224 0.40 4.90 -25.63
CA PHE A 224 1.86 4.83 -25.62
C PHE A 224 2.44 3.56 -24.99
N TRP A 225 1.70 2.85 -24.13
CA TRP A 225 2.19 1.61 -23.53
C TRP A 225 2.27 0.47 -24.57
N LEU A 226 1.37 0.47 -25.56
CA LEU A 226 1.22 -0.62 -26.52
C LEU A 226 2.44 -0.79 -27.45
N PRO A 227 3.04 0.28 -28.02
CA PRO A 227 4.32 0.17 -28.72
C PRO A 227 5.47 -0.30 -27.82
N GLY A 228 5.52 0.15 -26.55
CA GLY A 228 6.53 -0.29 -25.58
C GLY A 228 6.47 -1.78 -25.30
N ALA A 229 5.25 -2.35 -25.26
CA ALA A 229 5.01 -3.78 -25.08
C ALA A 229 5.57 -4.67 -26.21
N MET A 230 6.05 -4.10 -27.33
CA MET A 230 6.73 -4.85 -28.40
C MET A 230 8.08 -5.44 -27.99
N ALA A 231 8.55 -5.13 -26.77
CA ALA A 231 9.67 -5.81 -26.13
C ALA A 231 9.39 -7.30 -25.84
N ALA A 232 8.11 -7.70 -25.74
CA ALA A 232 7.70 -9.08 -25.55
C ALA A 232 8.06 -9.96 -26.77
N PRO A 233 8.10 -11.30 -26.62
CA PRO A 233 8.20 -12.22 -27.76
C PRO A 233 7.08 -12.02 -28.79
N THR A 234 7.33 -12.36 -30.05
CA THR A 234 6.33 -12.14 -31.12
C THR A 234 5.06 -12.98 -30.99
N PRO A 235 5.06 -14.23 -30.50
CA PRO A 235 3.83 -14.95 -30.20
C PRO A 235 2.93 -14.21 -29.20
N VAL A 236 3.51 -13.59 -28.17
CA VAL A 236 2.78 -12.74 -27.22
C VAL A 236 2.13 -11.59 -27.97
N SER A 237 2.88 -10.85 -28.78
CA SER A 237 2.32 -9.74 -29.54
C SER A 237 1.24 -10.18 -30.52
N ALA A 238 1.37 -11.33 -31.19
CA ALA A 238 0.33 -11.88 -32.03
C ALA A 238 -0.97 -12.10 -31.23
N TYR A 239 -0.90 -12.74 -30.07
CA TYR A 239 -2.09 -13.03 -29.27
C TYR A 239 -2.68 -11.80 -28.60
N LEU A 240 -1.85 -10.95 -27.97
CA LEU A 240 -2.26 -9.73 -27.26
C LEU A 240 -2.94 -8.72 -28.19
N HIS A 241 -2.43 -8.58 -29.42
CA HIS A 241 -2.90 -7.54 -30.36
C HIS A 241 -3.99 -8.04 -31.30
N ALA A 242 -4.09 -9.35 -31.49
CA ALA A 242 -5.03 -9.94 -32.43
C ALA A 242 -6.23 -10.62 -31.76
N ALA A 243 -6.12 -11.18 -30.56
CA ALA A 243 -7.22 -11.99 -30.01
C ALA A 243 -7.68 -11.56 -28.61
N SER A 244 -6.83 -10.89 -27.84
CA SER A 244 -7.01 -10.83 -26.38
C SER A 244 -6.96 -9.41 -25.82
N MET A 245 -5.89 -9.04 -25.11
CA MET A 245 -5.83 -7.89 -24.19
C MET A 245 -6.41 -6.60 -24.78
N VAL A 246 -5.99 -6.24 -25.98
CA VAL A 246 -6.39 -4.97 -26.58
C VAL A 246 -7.83 -4.95 -27.10
N LYS A 247 -8.44 -6.14 -27.24
CA LYS A 247 -9.86 -6.29 -27.57
C LYS A 247 -10.75 -6.27 -26.34
N ALA A 248 -10.22 -6.39 -25.11
CA ALA A 248 -11.04 -6.40 -23.90
C ALA A 248 -11.88 -5.11 -23.76
N GLY A 249 -11.29 -3.93 -24.02
CA GLY A 249 -12.07 -2.68 -24.01
C GLY A 249 -13.01 -2.55 -25.21
N VAL A 250 -12.63 -3.05 -26.39
CA VAL A 250 -13.53 -3.13 -27.56
C VAL A 250 -14.75 -4.00 -27.28
N TYR A 251 -14.51 -5.16 -26.65
CA TYR A 251 -15.55 -6.08 -26.20
C TYR A 251 -16.45 -5.42 -25.16
N LEU A 252 -15.89 -4.77 -24.14
CA LEU A 252 -16.67 -4.09 -23.10
C LEU A 252 -17.58 -2.99 -23.69
N VAL A 253 -17.07 -2.19 -24.63
CA VAL A 253 -17.88 -1.18 -25.32
C VAL A 253 -18.99 -1.83 -26.15
N ALA A 254 -18.67 -2.88 -26.90
CA ALA A 254 -19.67 -3.62 -27.68
C ALA A 254 -20.74 -4.28 -26.80
N LEU A 255 -20.35 -4.81 -25.64
CA LEU A 255 -21.22 -5.47 -24.68
C LEU A 255 -22.21 -4.48 -24.03
N LEU A 256 -21.75 -3.27 -23.71
CA LEU A 256 -22.57 -2.25 -23.06
C LEU A 256 -23.33 -1.34 -24.04
N ALA A 257 -22.91 -1.28 -25.31
CA ALA A 257 -23.52 -0.42 -26.32
C ALA A 257 -25.05 -0.57 -26.45
N PRO A 258 -25.67 -1.77 -26.39
CA PRO A 258 -27.11 -1.89 -26.53
C PRO A 258 -27.90 -1.12 -25.46
N GLY A 259 -27.40 -1.08 -24.21
CA GLY A 259 -28.06 -0.38 -23.10
C GLY A 259 -27.56 1.05 -22.87
N PHE A 260 -26.29 1.35 -23.21
CA PHE A 260 -25.62 2.59 -22.79
C PHE A 260 -25.23 3.54 -23.92
N ALA A 261 -25.40 3.17 -25.19
CA ALA A 261 -25.01 4.05 -26.30
C ALA A 261 -25.75 5.40 -26.29
N GLY A 262 -26.95 5.49 -25.72
CA GLY A 262 -27.69 6.76 -25.61
C GLY A 262 -27.30 7.65 -24.41
N VAL A 263 -26.37 7.22 -23.56
CA VAL A 263 -25.97 8.00 -22.37
C VAL A 263 -25.09 9.18 -22.77
N ALA A 264 -25.36 10.35 -22.18
CA ALA A 264 -24.59 11.57 -22.43
C ALA A 264 -23.08 11.36 -22.18
N GLY A 265 -22.24 11.77 -23.14
CA GLY A 265 -20.79 11.63 -23.09
C GLY A 265 -20.24 10.34 -23.73
N TRP A 266 -21.09 9.34 -24.02
CA TRP A 266 -20.65 8.08 -24.66
C TRP A 266 -20.05 8.33 -26.04
N HIS A 267 -20.83 8.90 -26.96
CA HIS A 267 -20.37 9.16 -28.33
C HIS A 267 -19.31 10.25 -28.39
N GLU A 268 -19.47 11.34 -27.63
CA GLU A 268 -18.55 12.47 -27.65
C GLU A 268 -17.13 12.03 -27.29
N VAL A 269 -16.99 11.15 -26.29
CA VAL A 269 -15.70 10.62 -25.87
C VAL A 269 -15.21 9.58 -26.86
N ILE A 270 -16.01 8.55 -27.18
CA ILE A 270 -15.52 7.39 -27.95
C ILE A 270 -15.27 7.75 -29.42
N LEU A 271 -16.18 8.48 -30.07
CA LEU A 271 -16.02 8.84 -31.48
C LEU A 271 -14.82 9.79 -31.67
N THR A 272 -14.70 10.80 -30.80
CA THR A 272 -13.59 11.77 -30.87
C THR A 272 -12.25 11.10 -30.61
N LEU A 273 -12.12 10.37 -29.50
CA LEU A 273 -10.86 9.71 -29.16
C LEU A 273 -10.55 8.55 -30.10
N GLY A 274 -11.56 7.84 -30.58
CA GLY A 274 -11.43 6.73 -31.53
C GLY A 274 -10.91 7.20 -32.89
N VAL A 275 -11.49 8.25 -33.48
CA VAL A 275 -10.98 8.85 -34.73
C VAL A 275 -9.58 9.44 -34.53
N ALA A 276 -9.34 10.16 -33.44
CA ALA A 276 -8.01 10.70 -33.13
C ALA A 276 -6.97 9.58 -33.01
N THR A 277 -7.33 8.47 -32.36
CA THR A 277 -6.48 7.28 -32.22
C THR A 277 -6.22 6.62 -33.58
N MET A 278 -7.26 6.47 -34.40
CA MET A 278 -7.17 5.89 -35.74
C MET A 278 -6.15 6.63 -36.60
N LEU A 279 -6.26 7.96 -36.65
CA LEU A 279 -5.39 8.85 -37.40
C LEU A 279 -3.96 8.88 -36.85
N LEU A 280 -3.81 9.04 -35.53
CA LEU A 280 -2.50 9.10 -34.88
C LEU A 280 -1.72 7.78 -35.03
N GLY A 281 -2.41 6.65 -34.88
CA GLY A 281 -1.84 5.31 -35.07
C GLY A 281 -1.35 5.12 -36.51
N GLY A 282 -2.18 5.44 -37.50
CA GLY A 282 -1.82 5.34 -38.92
C GLY A 282 -0.65 6.25 -39.30
N TRP A 283 -0.67 7.49 -38.80
CA TRP A 283 0.43 8.45 -38.99
C TRP A 283 1.75 7.95 -38.40
N ARG A 284 1.73 7.42 -37.17
CA ARG A 284 2.92 6.90 -36.50
C ARG A 284 3.42 5.59 -37.09
N ALA A 285 2.55 4.72 -37.59
CA ALA A 285 2.93 3.48 -38.26
C ALA A 285 3.82 3.75 -39.48
N LEU A 286 3.50 4.76 -40.29
CA LEU A 286 4.30 5.16 -41.46
C LEU A 286 5.73 5.62 -41.13
N ARG A 287 5.98 6.08 -39.90
CA ARG A 287 7.31 6.51 -39.43
C ARG A 287 8.18 5.37 -38.91
N GLN A 288 7.61 4.20 -38.65
CA GLN A 288 8.36 3.10 -38.07
C GLN A 288 9.25 2.41 -39.13
N TYR A 289 10.38 1.91 -38.64
CA TYR A 289 11.31 1.06 -39.41
C TYR A 289 11.33 -0.39 -38.90
N ASP A 290 10.97 -0.60 -37.64
CA ASP A 290 10.78 -1.94 -37.08
C ASP A 290 9.39 -2.46 -37.50
N ALA A 291 9.34 -3.63 -38.14
CA ALA A 291 8.11 -4.22 -38.67
C ALA A 291 7.08 -4.51 -37.57
N LYS A 292 7.54 -4.88 -36.38
CA LYS A 292 6.70 -5.21 -35.23
C LYS A 292 6.08 -3.95 -34.62
N LEU A 293 6.88 -2.89 -34.45
CA LEU A 293 6.39 -1.57 -34.02
C LEU A 293 5.44 -0.93 -35.04
N LEU A 294 5.70 -1.11 -36.35
CA LEU A 294 4.78 -0.67 -37.41
C LEU A 294 3.42 -1.33 -37.22
N LEU A 295 3.38 -2.65 -37.04
CA LEU A 295 2.13 -3.38 -36.79
C LEU A 295 1.46 -2.97 -35.48
N ALA A 296 2.22 -2.66 -34.42
CA ALA A 296 1.68 -2.20 -33.15
C ALA A 296 0.93 -0.86 -33.28
N TYR A 297 1.52 0.14 -33.94
CA TYR A 297 0.82 1.40 -34.24
C TYR A 297 -0.35 1.19 -35.22
N GLY A 298 -0.22 0.25 -36.15
CA GLY A 298 -1.34 -0.19 -36.98
C GLY A 298 -2.47 -0.79 -36.13
N THR A 299 -2.17 -1.52 -35.06
CA THR A 299 -3.18 -2.04 -34.12
C THR A 299 -3.84 -0.90 -33.36
N VAL A 300 -3.08 0.07 -32.83
CA VAL A 300 -3.65 1.30 -32.24
C VAL A 300 -4.67 1.93 -33.20
N SER A 301 -4.30 2.05 -34.48
CA SER A 301 -5.17 2.60 -35.52
C SER A 301 -6.48 1.80 -35.67
N GLN A 302 -6.38 0.47 -35.75
CA GLN A 302 -7.52 -0.43 -35.92
C GLN A 302 -8.42 -0.53 -34.67
N LEU A 303 -7.87 -0.35 -33.47
CA LEU A 303 -8.68 -0.31 -32.24
C LEU A 303 -9.49 0.97 -32.12
N GLY A 304 -8.92 2.11 -32.52
CA GLY A 304 -9.67 3.35 -32.68
C GLY A 304 -10.81 3.18 -33.68
N PHE A 305 -10.54 2.52 -34.81
CA PHE A 305 -11.55 2.19 -35.82
C PHE A 305 -12.68 1.30 -35.28
N LEU A 306 -12.34 0.21 -34.59
CA LEU A 306 -13.32 -0.70 -33.99
C LEU A 306 -14.17 -0.03 -32.92
N LEU A 307 -13.58 0.80 -32.05
CA LEU A 307 -14.33 1.51 -31.02
C LEU A 307 -15.30 2.53 -31.59
N VAL A 308 -14.90 3.29 -32.62
CA VAL A 308 -15.80 4.21 -33.31
C VAL A 308 -17.05 3.47 -33.75
N VAL A 309 -16.89 2.36 -34.45
CA VAL A 309 -18.00 1.63 -35.06
C VAL A 309 -18.90 0.94 -34.02
N LEU A 310 -18.29 0.21 -33.08
CA LEU A 310 -19.05 -0.57 -32.09
C LEU A 310 -19.74 0.32 -31.05
N SER A 311 -19.35 1.59 -30.94
CA SER A 311 -20.02 2.56 -30.05
C SER A 311 -21.27 3.23 -30.65
N ILE A 312 -21.49 3.16 -31.96
CA ILE A 312 -22.58 3.89 -32.65
C ILE A 312 -23.95 3.45 -32.13
N GLY A 313 -24.11 2.15 -31.89
CA GLY A 313 -25.37 1.60 -31.38
C GLY A 313 -26.47 1.47 -32.42
N THR A 314 -26.13 1.15 -33.67
CA THR A 314 -27.10 0.77 -34.72
C THR A 314 -26.89 -0.67 -35.14
N ARG A 315 -27.95 -1.31 -35.66
CA ARG A 315 -27.89 -2.67 -36.20
C ARG A 315 -26.83 -2.84 -37.28
N SER A 316 -26.76 -1.90 -38.24
CA SER A 316 -25.78 -1.90 -39.34
C SER A 316 -24.34 -1.79 -38.82
N ALA A 317 -24.09 -0.89 -37.86
CA ALA A 317 -22.75 -0.72 -37.28
C ALA A 317 -22.34 -1.91 -36.40
N ALA A 318 -23.28 -2.51 -35.66
CA ALA A 318 -23.05 -3.71 -34.87
C ALA A 318 -22.60 -4.89 -35.75
N LEU A 319 -23.34 -5.15 -36.83
CA LEU A 319 -23.05 -6.22 -37.80
C LEU A 319 -21.66 -6.03 -38.43
N ALA A 320 -21.41 -4.83 -38.99
CA ALA A 320 -20.16 -4.54 -39.68
C ALA A 320 -18.96 -4.44 -38.73
N GLY A 321 -19.17 -3.93 -37.51
CA GLY A 321 -18.16 -3.84 -36.46
C GLY A 321 -17.71 -5.21 -35.96
N VAL A 322 -18.63 -6.14 -35.76
CA VAL A 322 -18.34 -7.52 -35.36
C VAL A 322 -17.60 -8.28 -36.48
N ALA A 323 -18.02 -8.11 -37.73
CA ALA A 323 -17.31 -8.66 -38.88
C ALA A 323 -15.87 -8.10 -39.00
N MET A 324 -15.70 -6.79 -38.79
CA MET A 324 -14.39 -6.15 -38.77
C MET A 324 -13.54 -6.60 -37.57
N LEU A 325 -14.14 -6.87 -36.41
CA LEU A 325 -13.45 -7.39 -35.24
C LEU A 325 -12.84 -8.77 -35.54
N LEU A 326 -13.62 -9.66 -36.17
CA LEU A 326 -13.15 -10.96 -36.65
C LEU A 326 -12.04 -10.81 -37.69
N ALA A 327 -12.27 -9.97 -38.71
CA ALA A 327 -11.26 -9.68 -39.74
C ALA A 327 -9.94 -9.22 -39.11
N HIS A 328 -10.01 -8.25 -38.21
CA HIS A 328 -8.86 -7.70 -37.48
C HIS A 328 -8.12 -8.76 -36.69
N ALA A 329 -8.83 -9.68 -36.05
CA ALA A 329 -8.20 -10.79 -35.36
C ALA A 329 -7.40 -11.68 -36.31
N LEU A 330 -7.99 -12.09 -37.42
CA LEU A 330 -7.35 -12.98 -38.39
C LEU A 330 -6.14 -12.33 -39.06
N PHE A 331 -6.29 -11.12 -39.60
CA PHE A 331 -5.21 -10.48 -40.33
C PHE A 331 -4.07 -10.01 -39.39
N LYS A 332 -4.35 -9.53 -38.17
CA LYS A 332 -3.26 -9.14 -37.26
C LYS A 332 -2.49 -10.33 -36.75
N ALA A 333 -3.17 -11.42 -36.37
CA ALA A 333 -2.48 -12.63 -35.94
C ALA A 333 -1.57 -13.14 -37.07
N THR A 334 -2.10 -13.22 -38.30
CA THR A 334 -1.31 -13.57 -39.49
C THR A 334 -0.06 -12.70 -39.64
N LEU A 335 -0.21 -11.37 -39.61
CA LEU A 335 0.89 -10.45 -39.86
C LEU A 335 1.94 -10.45 -38.75
N PHE A 336 1.55 -10.56 -37.48
CA PHE A 336 2.51 -10.67 -36.38
C PHE A 336 3.26 -12.01 -36.43
N LEU A 337 2.60 -13.12 -36.73
CA LEU A 337 3.25 -14.41 -36.89
C LEU A 337 4.21 -14.41 -38.09
N VAL A 338 3.83 -13.79 -39.21
CA VAL A 338 4.74 -13.56 -40.35
C VAL A 338 5.99 -12.79 -39.90
N VAL A 339 5.83 -11.68 -39.17
CA VAL A 339 6.98 -10.92 -38.64
C VAL A 339 7.83 -11.79 -37.72
N GLY A 340 7.22 -12.66 -36.91
CA GLY A 340 7.94 -13.57 -36.04
C GLY A 340 8.81 -14.56 -36.81
N ILE A 341 8.30 -15.12 -37.91
CA ILE A 341 9.06 -16.00 -38.80
C ILE A 341 10.20 -15.23 -39.46
N VAL A 342 9.94 -14.01 -39.94
CA VAL A 342 10.96 -13.18 -40.59
C VAL A 342 12.08 -12.83 -39.61
N ASP A 343 11.74 -12.39 -38.40
CA ASP A 343 12.71 -12.04 -37.34
C ASP A 343 13.56 -13.25 -36.96
N HIS A 344 12.94 -14.42 -36.81
CA HIS A 344 13.62 -15.66 -36.46
C HIS A 344 14.57 -16.16 -37.55
N GLN A 345 14.18 -16.09 -38.83
CA GLN A 345 14.98 -16.63 -39.94
C GLN A 345 16.04 -15.64 -40.44
N ALA A 346 15.71 -14.35 -40.46
CA ALA A 346 16.60 -13.31 -40.99
C ALA A 346 17.48 -12.65 -39.90
N GLY A 347 17.19 -12.88 -38.62
CA GLY A 347 17.87 -12.26 -37.47
C GLY A 347 17.61 -10.76 -37.32
N THR A 348 16.69 -10.19 -38.11
CA THR A 348 16.31 -8.78 -38.06
C THR A 348 14.89 -8.58 -38.55
N ARG A 349 14.29 -7.49 -38.07
CA ARG A 349 12.95 -7.03 -38.44
C ARG A 349 12.93 -5.57 -38.92
N ASP A 350 14.10 -5.02 -39.22
CA ASP A 350 14.22 -3.67 -39.77
C ASP A 350 13.90 -3.67 -41.28
N ILE A 351 12.79 -3.02 -41.62
CA ILE A 351 12.27 -2.96 -43.00
C ILE A 351 13.17 -2.16 -43.94
N ARG A 352 14.26 -1.53 -43.48
CA ARG A 352 15.22 -0.85 -44.36
C ARG A 352 16.22 -1.83 -44.96
N VAL A 353 16.58 -2.88 -44.22
CA VAL A 353 17.63 -3.84 -44.60
C VAL A 353 17.08 -5.18 -45.11
N LEU A 354 15.83 -5.53 -44.76
CA LEU A 354 15.17 -6.73 -45.29
C LEU A 354 15.00 -6.62 -46.82
N SER A 355 15.60 -7.52 -47.60
CA SER A 355 15.49 -7.52 -49.07
C SER A 355 15.42 -8.94 -49.61
N GLY A 356 14.44 -9.23 -50.47
CA GLY A 356 14.35 -10.52 -51.18
C GLY A 356 13.61 -11.65 -50.46
N VAL A 357 13.10 -11.43 -49.25
CA VAL A 357 12.38 -12.45 -48.46
C VAL A 357 11.20 -13.06 -49.23
N GLY A 358 10.43 -12.24 -49.95
CA GLY A 358 9.24 -12.72 -50.66
C GLY A 358 9.55 -13.73 -51.78
N ARG A 359 10.74 -13.67 -52.38
CA ARG A 359 11.18 -14.64 -53.41
C ARG A 359 11.72 -15.92 -52.78
N GLN A 360 12.36 -15.82 -51.61
CA GLN A 360 12.94 -16.96 -50.90
C GLN A 360 11.89 -17.79 -50.14
N ALA A 361 10.82 -17.16 -49.67
CA ALA A 361 9.73 -17.82 -48.94
C ALA A 361 8.34 -17.47 -49.52
N PRO A 362 7.95 -18.03 -50.69
CA PRO A 362 6.73 -17.64 -51.39
C PRO A 362 5.44 -17.94 -50.62
N VAL A 363 5.38 -19.04 -49.84
CA VAL A 363 4.22 -19.37 -49.01
C VAL A 363 4.03 -18.35 -47.89
N LEU A 364 5.13 -17.94 -47.24
CA LEU A 364 5.12 -16.88 -46.24
C LEU A 364 4.68 -15.55 -46.87
N ALA A 365 5.16 -15.25 -48.06
CA ALA A 365 4.79 -14.06 -48.81
C ALA A 365 3.30 -14.04 -49.17
N ALA A 366 2.73 -15.18 -49.60
CA ALA A 366 1.30 -15.30 -49.89
C ALA A 366 0.45 -15.05 -48.64
N ALA A 367 0.81 -15.65 -47.50
CA ALA A 367 0.10 -15.41 -46.23
C ALA A 367 0.19 -13.94 -45.80
N ALA A 368 1.37 -13.32 -45.94
CA ALA A 368 1.58 -11.91 -45.63
C ALA A 368 0.76 -10.99 -46.55
N VAL A 369 0.73 -11.27 -47.86
CA VAL A 369 -0.04 -10.50 -48.84
C VAL A 369 -1.53 -10.65 -48.60
N LEU A 370 -2.04 -11.85 -48.32
CA LEU A 370 -3.44 -12.07 -47.98
C LEU A 370 -3.84 -11.33 -46.69
N GLY A 371 -3.04 -11.45 -45.62
CA GLY A 371 -3.28 -10.72 -44.37
C GLY A 371 -3.19 -9.20 -44.57
N GLY A 372 -2.23 -8.72 -45.35
CA GLY A 372 -2.10 -7.31 -45.69
C GLY A 372 -3.29 -6.80 -46.51
N ALA A 373 -3.67 -7.52 -47.55
CA ALA A 373 -4.82 -7.18 -48.39
C ALA A 373 -6.12 -7.16 -47.58
N ALA A 374 -6.30 -8.09 -46.62
CA ALA A 374 -7.43 -8.07 -45.70
C ALA A 374 -7.40 -6.83 -44.79
N MET A 375 -6.24 -6.48 -44.22
CA MET A 375 -6.08 -5.26 -43.41
C MET A 375 -6.33 -3.97 -44.23
N ALA A 376 -5.91 -3.95 -45.50
CA ALA A 376 -6.15 -2.85 -46.42
C ALA A 376 -7.64 -2.75 -46.83
N GLY A 377 -8.38 -3.86 -46.80
CA GLY A 377 -9.78 -3.92 -47.24
C GLY A 377 -9.88 -4.10 -48.75
N VAL A 378 -9.13 -5.05 -49.31
CA VAL A 378 -9.15 -5.38 -50.74
C VAL A 378 -10.17 -6.49 -51.02
N PRO A 379 -11.06 -6.35 -52.02
CA PRO A 379 -11.97 -7.43 -52.42
C PRO A 379 -11.18 -8.67 -52.92
N PRO A 380 -11.59 -9.92 -52.62
CA PRO A 380 -12.83 -10.33 -51.95
C PRO A 380 -12.65 -10.73 -50.46
N LEU A 381 -11.74 -10.11 -49.72
CA LEU A 381 -11.38 -10.57 -48.37
C LEU A 381 -12.37 -10.08 -47.29
N LEU A 382 -12.45 -10.77 -46.15
CA LEU A 382 -13.34 -10.40 -45.04
C LEU A 382 -13.17 -8.95 -44.56
N GLY A 383 -11.94 -8.43 -44.60
CA GLY A 383 -11.67 -7.04 -44.24
C GLY A 383 -12.29 -6.02 -45.21
N PHE A 384 -12.57 -6.39 -46.46
CA PHE A 384 -13.36 -5.56 -47.38
C PHE A 384 -14.82 -5.54 -46.97
N VAL A 385 -15.43 -6.72 -46.76
CA VAL A 385 -16.83 -6.88 -46.33
C VAL A 385 -17.13 -6.04 -45.08
N GLY A 386 -16.29 -6.14 -44.06
CA GLY A 386 -16.46 -5.35 -42.84
C GLY A 386 -16.28 -3.84 -43.05
N LYS A 387 -15.29 -3.40 -43.85
CA LYS A 387 -15.07 -1.95 -44.10
C LYS A 387 -16.19 -1.33 -44.92
N GLU A 388 -16.65 -2.00 -45.95
CA GLU A 388 -17.74 -1.52 -46.80
C GLU A 388 -19.05 -1.44 -45.99
N GLY A 389 -19.32 -2.44 -45.15
CA GLY A 389 -20.44 -2.40 -44.20
C GLY A 389 -20.33 -1.23 -43.22
N ILE A 390 -19.12 -0.93 -42.73
CA ILE A 390 -18.88 0.21 -41.84
C ILE A 390 -19.12 1.54 -42.54
N PHE A 391 -18.62 1.72 -43.77
CA PHE A 391 -18.88 2.95 -44.53
C PHE A 391 -20.36 3.12 -44.82
N THR A 392 -21.09 2.03 -45.11
CA THR A 392 -22.54 2.06 -45.27
C THR A 392 -23.22 2.51 -43.97
N ALA A 393 -22.89 1.89 -42.83
CA ALA A 393 -23.47 2.25 -41.54
C ALA A 393 -23.18 3.72 -41.13
N LEU A 394 -21.98 4.22 -41.43
CA LEU A 394 -21.63 5.62 -41.15
C LEU A 394 -22.33 6.61 -42.08
N LEU A 395 -22.58 6.22 -43.34
CA LEU A 395 -23.41 7.01 -44.27
C LEU A 395 -24.86 7.05 -43.79
N ASP A 396 -25.43 5.93 -43.35
CA ASP A 396 -26.79 5.89 -42.80
C ASP A 396 -26.93 6.79 -41.55
N VAL A 397 -25.90 6.85 -40.69
CA VAL A 397 -25.88 7.77 -39.55
C VAL A 397 -25.76 9.24 -39.99
N ALA A 398 -24.93 9.54 -41.00
CA ALA A 398 -24.66 10.91 -41.43
C ALA A 398 -25.78 11.52 -42.30
N ASP A 399 -26.38 10.72 -43.18
CA ASP A 399 -27.39 11.16 -44.17
C ASP A 399 -28.82 10.78 -43.81
N ALA A 400 -29.04 9.54 -43.35
CA ALA A 400 -30.38 9.01 -43.08
C ALA A 400 -30.85 9.25 -41.63
N GLY A 401 -29.93 9.63 -40.72
CA GLY A 401 -30.24 9.96 -39.34
C GLY A 401 -30.57 8.74 -38.47
N ASP A 402 -30.03 7.55 -38.79
CA ASP A 402 -30.22 6.29 -38.04
C ASP A 402 -29.88 6.41 -36.53
N ARG A 403 -29.14 7.46 -36.12
CA ARG A 403 -28.89 7.87 -34.73
C ARG A 403 -29.14 9.37 -34.55
N PRO A 404 -30.35 9.79 -34.14
CA PRO A 404 -30.72 11.20 -34.00
C PRO A 404 -29.92 11.96 -32.94
N ASP A 405 -29.36 11.23 -31.97
CA ASP A 405 -28.49 11.74 -30.91
C ASP A 405 -27.11 12.18 -31.42
N ILE A 406 -26.68 11.68 -32.57
CA ILE A 406 -25.46 12.12 -33.25
C ILE A 406 -25.85 13.21 -34.25
N ALA A 407 -25.34 14.43 -34.05
CA ALA A 407 -25.59 15.51 -34.99
C ALA A 407 -25.05 15.17 -36.40
N PRO A 408 -25.78 15.48 -37.50
CA PRO A 408 -25.35 15.09 -38.86
C PRO A 408 -23.95 15.56 -39.24
N TRP A 409 -23.56 16.77 -38.83
CA TRP A 409 -22.21 17.30 -39.07
C TRP A 409 -21.13 16.46 -38.36
N ALA A 410 -21.42 15.93 -37.17
CA ALA A 410 -20.52 15.06 -36.44
C ALA A 410 -20.43 13.68 -37.10
N GLY A 411 -21.56 13.13 -37.60
CA GLY A 411 -21.59 11.92 -38.42
C GLY A 411 -20.68 12.03 -39.65
N TRP A 412 -20.79 13.13 -40.39
CA TRP A 412 -19.93 13.42 -41.55
C TRP A 412 -18.44 13.57 -41.18
N LEU A 413 -18.13 14.23 -40.06
CA LEU A 413 -16.75 14.35 -39.57
C LEU A 413 -16.16 12.98 -39.17
N VAL A 414 -16.94 12.12 -38.52
CA VAL A 414 -16.52 10.77 -38.16
C VAL A 414 -16.26 9.96 -39.42
N LEU A 415 -17.18 9.99 -40.40
CA LEU A 415 -16.99 9.32 -41.68
C LEU A 415 -15.72 9.79 -42.39
N ALA A 416 -15.50 11.11 -42.49
CA ALA A 416 -14.29 11.67 -43.09
C ALA A 416 -13.03 11.20 -42.34
N GLY A 417 -13.04 11.21 -41.02
CA GLY A 417 -11.96 10.72 -40.17
C GLY A 417 -11.65 9.24 -40.39
N VAL A 418 -12.68 8.40 -40.52
CA VAL A 418 -12.56 6.96 -40.77
C VAL A 418 -12.02 6.67 -42.18
N VAL A 419 -12.45 7.41 -43.20
CA VAL A 419 -11.91 7.31 -44.57
C VAL A 419 -10.44 7.72 -44.59
N LEU A 420 -10.07 8.83 -43.94
CA LEU A 420 -8.67 9.27 -43.78
C LEU A 420 -7.82 8.25 -43.02
N GLY A 421 -8.34 7.66 -41.95
CA GLY A 421 -7.66 6.58 -41.23
C GLY A 421 -7.49 5.33 -42.08
N SER A 422 -8.48 5.01 -42.93
CA SER A 422 -8.43 3.87 -43.86
C SER A 422 -7.40 4.07 -44.96
N LEU A 423 -7.28 5.29 -45.50
CA LEU A 423 -6.21 5.70 -46.41
C LEU A 423 -4.82 5.45 -45.80
N LEU A 424 -4.62 5.90 -44.55
CA LEU A 424 -3.37 5.66 -43.82
C LEU A 424 -3.12 4.16 -43.60
N THR A 425 -4.18 3.39 -43.33
CA THR A 425 -4.12 1.93 -43.19
C THR A 425 -3.60 1.25 -44.44
N VAL A 426 -4.14 1.60 -45.61
CA VAL A 426 -3.64 1.08 -46.89
C VAL A 426 -2.17 1.47 -47.09
N ALA A 427 -1.82 2.73 -46.83
CA ALA A 427 -0.45 3.22 -47.01
C ALA A 427 0.57 2.48 -46.13
N TYR A 428 0.30 2.29 -44.83
CA TYR A 428 1.23 1.56 -43.96
C TYR A 428 1.21 0.05 -44.22
N THR A 429 0.11 -0.52 -44.73
CA THR A 429 0.05 -1.91 -45.16
C THR A 429 0.96 -2.15 -46.35
N LEU A 430 0.88 -1.31 -47.38
CA LEU A 430 1.76 -1.40 -48.55
C LEU A 430 3.22 -1.19 -48.15
N ARG A 431 3.49 -0.25 -47.23
CA ARG A 431 4.82 -0.05 -46.64
C ARG A 431 5.34 -1.30 -45.94
N PHE A 432 4.49 -1.97 -45.16
CA PHE A 432 4.83 -3.22 -44.49
C PHE A 432 5.17 -4.32 -45.50
N LEU A 433 4.28 -4.59 -46.47
CA LEU A 433 4.48 -5.64 -47.47
C LEU A 433 5.73 -5.40 -48.32
N TRP A 434 5.91 -4.17 -48.82
CA TRP A 434 7.11 -3.79 -49.57
C TRP A 434 8.37 -3.84 -48.70
N GLY A 435 8.28 -3.40 -47.45
CA GLY A 435 9.39 -3.32 -46.51
C GLY A 435 9.91 -4.69 -46.10
N VAL A 436 9.01 -5.64 -45.86
CA VAL A 436 9.33 -7.01 -45.39
C VAL A 436 9.60 -7.97 -46.55
N LEU A 437 8.80 -7.93 -47.62
CA LEU A 437 8.87 -8.94 -48.70
C LEU A 437 9.62 -8.46 -49.94
N GLY A 438 9.69 -7.13 -50.16
CA GLY A 438 10.17 -6.54 -51.40
C GLY A 438 11.65 -6.79 -51.69
N THR A 439 11.99 -6.77 -52.98
CA THR A 439 13.39 -6.73 -53.43
C THR A 439 13.77 -5.28 -53.72
N LYS A 440 14.77 -4.75 -53.00
CA LYS A 440 15.19 -3.35 -53.09
C LYS A 440 16.46 -3.26 -53.94
N ARG A 441 16.51 -2.29 -54.86
CA ARG A 441 17.59 -2.17 -55.87
C ARG A 441 18.98 -1.94 -55.26
N ASP A 442 19.05 -1.25 -54.12
CA ASP A 442 20.31 -0.82 -53.50
C ASP A 442 20.54 -1.46 -52.10
N VAL A 443 19.90 -2.59 -51.83
CA VAL A 443 20.03 -3.33 -50.55
C VAL A 443 20.32 -4.80 -50.86
N ALA A 444 21.43 -5.31 -50.34
CA ALA A 444 21.83 -6.71 -50.50
C ALA A 444 20.71 -7.66 -50.07
N LEU A 445 20.59 -8.79 -50.78
CA LEU A 445 19.63 -9.84 -50.41
C LEU A 445 20.02 -10.41 -49.05
N ILE A 446 19.04 -10.57 -48.16
CA ILE A 446 19.28 -11.20 -46.87
C ILE A 446 19.30 -12.72 -47.04
N ASP A 447 20.16 -13.40 -46.30
CA ASP A 447 20.09 -14.85 -46.17
C ASP A 447 18.83 -15.23 -45.40
N PHE A 448 18.01 -16.12 -45.96
CA PHE A 448 16.72 -16.50 -45.39
C PHE A 448 16.51 -18.02 -45.50
N PRO A 449 16.89 -18.79 -44.46
CA PRO A 449 16.67 -20.23 -44.43
C PRO A 449 15.17 -20.57 -44.57
N ALA A 450 14.88 -21.67 -45.26
CA ALA A 450 13.52 -22.10 -45.49
C ALA A 450 12.82 -22.45 -44.15
N PRO A 451 11.70 -21.79 -43.80
CA PRO A 451 11.00 -22.08 -42.56
C PRO A 451 10.30 -23.44 -42.63
N ALA A 452 10.29 -24.16 -41.51
CA ALA A 452 9.59 -25.44 -41.40
C ALA A 452 8.09 -25.29 -41.69
N ALA A 453 7.47 -26.29 -42.31
CA ALA A 453 6.05 -26.26 -42.67
C ALA A 453 5.13 -26.02 -41.46
N GLY A 454 5.44 -26.63 -40.31
CA GLY A 454 4.70 -26.40 -39.06
C GLY A 454 4.78 -24.96 -38.55
N PHE A 455 5.89 -24.26 -38.82
CA PHE A 455 6.05 -22.85 -38.44
C PHE A 455 5.17 -21.94 -39.30
N LEU A 456 4.96 -22.29 -40.58
CA LEU A 456 4.09 -21.58 -41.52
C LEU A 456 2.60 -21.89 -41.32
N ALA A 457 2.25 -23.00 -40.66
CA ALA A 457 0.87 -23.48 -40.60
C ALA A 457 -0.10 -22.44 -40.01
N ALA A 458 0.24 -21.86 -38.85
CA ALA A 458 -0.62 -20.89 -38.18
C ALA A 458 -0.93 -19.62 -39.02
N PRO A 459 0.08 -18.88 -39.54
CA PRO A 459 -0.21 -17.70 -40.38
C PRO A 459 -0.92 -18.06 -41.69
N VAL A 460 -0.64 -19.22 -42.29
CA VAL A 460 -1.33 -19.65 -43.53
C VAL A 460 -2.80 -19.96 -43.25
N LEU A 461 -3.11 -20.72 -42.19
CA LEU A 461 -4.48 -21.06 -41.82
C LEU A 461 -5.32 -19.80 -41.54
N LEU A 462 -4.76 -18.83 -40.81
CA LEU A 462 -5.42 -17.55 -40.52
C LEU A 462 -5.64 -16.70 -41.78
N ALA A 463 -4.65 -16.64 -42.67
CA ALA A 463 -4.76 -15.93 -43.95
C ALA A 463 -5.84 -16.55 -44.85
N VAL A 464 -5.87 -17.89 -44.95
CA VAL A 464 -6.88 -18.63 -45.71
C VAL A 464 -8.26 -18.44 -45.09
N ALA A 465 -8.40 -18.53 -43.76
CA ALA A 465 -9.66 -18.26 -43.08
C ALA A 465 -10.19 -16.85 -43.39
N SER A 466 -9.32 -15.83 -43.40
CA SER A 466 -9.72 -14.47 -43.79
C SER A 466 -10.18 -14.35 -45.24
N ALA A 467 -9.69 -15.19 -46.14
CA ALA A 467 -10.10 -15.21 -47.54
C ALA A 467 -11.42 -15.97 -47.73
N VAL A 468 -11.54 -17.16 -47.14
CA VAL A 468 -12.74 -18.00 -47.19
C VAL A 468 -13.94 -17.29 -46.58
N LEU A 469 -13.77 -16.69 -45.39
CA LEU A 469 -14.83 -15.96 -44.70
C LEU A 469 -15.26 -14.69 -45.45
N GLY A 470 -14.44 -14.15 -46.35
CA GLY A 470 -14.84 -13.03 -47.22
C GLY A 470 -16.01 -13.37 -48.14
N PHE A 471 -16.16 -14.64 -48.52
CA PHE A 471 -17.29 -15.13 -49.31
C PHE A 471 -18.50 -15.56 -48.45
N ALA A 472 -18.37 -15.61 -47.13
CA ALA A 472 -19.37 -16.13 -46.21
C ALA A 472 -20.37 -15.05 -45.73
N GLY A 473 -20.64 -14.01 -46.52
CA GLY A 473 -21.42 -12.83 -46.10
C GLY A 473 -22.78 -13.15 -45.47
N ALA A 474 -23.69 -13.79 -46.20
CA ALA A 474 -25.02 -14.14 -45.68
C ALA A 474 -24.97 -15.11 -44.48
N PRO A 475 -24.20 -16.22 -44.52
CA PRO A 475 -24.04 -17.09 -43.35
C PRO A 475 -23.48 -16.36 -42.11
N LEU A 476 -22.50 -15.46 -42.30
CA LEU A 476 -21.96 -14.66 -41.19
C LEU A 476 -23.02 -13.70 -40.65
N THR A 477 -23.86 -13.13 -41.51
CA THR A 477 -24.96 -12.26 -41.09
C THR A 477 -25.92 -13.00 -40.16
N GLU A 478 -26.36 -14.20 -40.56
CA GLU A 478 -27.26 -15.04 -39.75
C GLU A 478 -26.64 -15.45 -38.40
N LEU A 479 -25.34 -15.76 -38.40
CA LEU A 479 -24.62 -16.17 -37.18
C LEU A 479 -24.49 -15.04 -36.15
N VAL A 480 -24.36 -13.78 -36.60
CA VAL A 480 -24.19 -12.62 -35.70
C VAL A 480 -25.46 -11.78 -35.54
N ALA A 481 -26.55 -12.13 -36.25
CA ALA A 481 -27.84 -11.46 -36.17
C ALA A 481 -28.37 -11.29 -34.74
N PRO A 482 -28.30 -12.30 -33.83
CA PRO A 482 -28.82 -12.15 -32.47
C PRO A 482 -28.16 -11.02 -31.66
N TYR A 483 -26.91 -10.65 -31.98
CA TYR A 483 -26.28 -9.47 -31.37
C TYR A 483 -26.74 -8.17 -32.04
N ALA A 484 -26.83 -8.13 -33.37
CA ALA A 484 -27.26 -6.94 -34.10
C ALA A 484 -28.73 -6.59 -33.81
N GLU A 485 -29.57 -7.58 -33.50
CA GLU A 485 -30.98 -7.44 -33.15
C GLU A 485 -31.23 -6.80 -31.79
N GLN A 486 -30.23 -6.73 -30.91
CA GLN A 486 -30.28 -5.97 -29.65
C GLN A 486 -30.35 -4.45 -29.88
N PHE A 487 -30.04 -4.00 -31.10
CA PHE A 487 -30.11 -2.60 -31.50
C PHE A 487 -31.39 -2.31 -32.30
N PRO A 488 -31.89 -1.05 -32.24
CA PRO A 488 -33.00 -0.61 -33.07
C PRO A 488 -32.76 -0.90 -34.56
N ALA A 489 -33.84 -1.26 -35.26
CA ALA A 489 -33.78 -1.43 -36.71
C ALA A 489 -33.54 -0.06 -37.39
N GLY A 490 -32.59 -0.02 -38.33
CA GLY A 490 -32.28 1.17 -39.13
C GLY A 490 -33.17 1.31 -40.36
N VAL A 491 -32.96 2.37 -41.13
CA VAL A 491 -33.73 2.68 -42.35
C VAL A 491 -33.54 1.64 -43.46
N HIS A 492 -32.35 1.02 -43.53
CA HIS A 492 -32.01 0.00 -44.52
C HIS A 492 -31.81 -1.38 -43.89
N ALA A 493 -32.22 -2.43 -44.61
CA ALA A 493 -31.90 -3.81 -44.25
C ALA A 493 -30.37 -4.00 -44.30
N SER A 494 -29.79 -4.37 -43.17
CA SER A 494 -28.34 -4.55 -43.02
C SER A 494 -27.96 -6.01 -43.25
N GLU A 495 -27.17 -6.26 -44.28
CA GLU A 495 -26.58 -7.56 -44.58
C GLU A 495 -25.07 -7.44 -44.85
N LEU A 496 -24.29 -8.41 -44.40
CA LEU A 496 -22.90 -8.56 -44.84
C LEU A 496 -22.93 -9.23 -46.22
N ALA A 497 -22.55 -8.47 -47.24
CA ALA A 497 -22.38 -8.99 -48.59
C ALA A 497 -20.97 -8.68 -49.08
N LEU A 498 -20.50 -9.51 -50.00
CA LEU A 498 -19.24 -9.25 -50.71
C LEU A 498 -19.38 -8.11 -51.73
N TRP A 499 -20.61 -7.84 -52.17
CA TRP A 499 -20.91 -6.84 -53.18
C TRP A 499 -22.31 -6.27 -52.96
N HIS A 500 -22.38 -5.00 -52.55
CA HIS A 500 -23.66 -4.30 -52.32
C HIS A 500 -24.12 -3.46 -53.52
N GLY A 501 -23.46 -3.58 -54.68
CA GLY A 501 -23.73 -2.78 -55.88
C GLY A 501 -22.96 -1.46 -55.94
N TRP A 502 -23.26 -0.62 -56.94
CA TRP A 502 -22.64 0.70 -57.11
C TRP A 502 -23.18 1.72 -56.10
N LYS A 503 -22.79 1.57 -54.82
CA LYS A 503 -23.18 2.45 -53.71
C LYS A 503 -22.06 3.43 -53.32
N PRO A 504 -22.35 4.55 -52.63
CA PRO A 504 -21.32 5.48 -52.18
C PRO A 504 -20.24 4.83 -51.29
N ALA A 505 -20.59 3.82 -50.51
CA ALA A 505 -19.64 3.05 -49.69
C ALA A 505 -18.51 2.38 -50.52
N LEU A 506 -18.83 1.88 -51.73
CA LEU A 506 -17.85 1.34 -52.65
C LEU A 506 -16.90 2.42 -53.17
N ALA A 507 -17.44 3.62 -53.48
CA ALA A 507 -16.63 4.76 -53.90
C ALA A 507 -15.67 5.22 -52.80
N LEU A 508 -16.11 5.24 -51.54
CA LEU A 508 -15.24 5.53 -50.38
C LEU A 508 -14.16 4.46 -50.18
N SER A 509 -14.49 3.19 -50.41
CA SER A 509 -13.51 2.09 -50.39
C SER A 509 -12.46 2.24 -51.49
N ALA A 510 -12.89 2.55 -52.72
CA ALA A 510 -11.99 2.82 -53.84
C ALA A 510 -11.10 4.04 -53.58
N LEU A 511 -11.67 5.11 -53.01
CA LEU A 511 -10.94 6.29 -52.58
C LEU A 511 -9.87 5.92 -51.54
N ALA A 512 -10.22 5.13 -50.52
CA ALA A 512 -9.29 4.69 -49.48
C ALA A 512 -8.13 3.85 -50.04
N LEU A 513 -8.41 2.96 -51.00
CA LEU A 513 -7.39 2.15 -51.66
C LEU A 513 -6.47 3.01 -52.55
N ALA A 514 -7.05 3.83 -53.43
CA ALA A 514 -6.31 4.65 -54.37
C ALA A 514 -5.48 5.72 -53.66
N GLY A 515 -6.06 6.44 -52.70
CA GLY A 515 -5.34 7.47 -51.97
C GLY A 515 -4.26 6.91 -51.04
N GLY A 516 -4.47 5.72 -50.45
CA GLY A 516 -3.45 5.04 -49.66
C GLY A 516 -2.28 4.55 -50.51
N ALA A 517 -2.56 4.03 -51.71
CA ALA A 517 -1.54 3.66 -52.70
C ALA A 517 -0.76 4.89 -53.19
N ALA A 518 -1.44 6.00 -53.48
CA ALA A 518 -0.82 7.27 -53.86
C ALA A 518 0.08 7.80 -52.73
N LEU A 519 -0.37 7.71 -51.47
CA LEU A 519 0.43 8.10 -50.31
C LEU A 519 1.68 7.23 -50.14
N PHE A 520 1.57 5.92 -50.38
CA PHE A 520 2.72 5.00 -50.38
C PHE A 520 3.69 5.28 -51.53
N ALA A 521 3.20 5.61 -52.72
CA ALA A 521 4.04 6.03 -53.84
C ALA A 521 4.80 7.33 -53.49
N ALA A 522 4.12 8.29 -52.84
CA ALA A 522 4.69 9.55 -52.36
C ALA A 522 5.42 9.46 -51.00
N ARG A 523 5.71 8.25 -50.48
CA ARG A 523 6.24 8.02 -49.12
C ARG A 523 7.48 8.84 -48.76
N ALA A 524 8.37 9.12 -49.72
CA ALA A 524 9.57 9.92 -49.46
C ALA A 524 9.24 11.40 -49.17
N ARG A 525 8.34 11.98 -49.96
CA ARG A 525 7.85 13.36 -49.76
C ARG A 525 7.03 13.46 -48.49
N PHE A 526 6.17 12.47 -48.23
CA PHE A 526 5.37 12.43 -47.02
C PHE A 526 6.25 12.27 -45.78
N GLY A 527 7.28 11.41 -45.82
CA GLY A 527 8.26 11.29 -44.74
C GLY A 527 8.97 12.62 -44.43
N ALA A 528 9.35 13.39 -45.45
CA ALA A 528 9.93 14.73 -45.27
C ALA A 528 8.96 15.72 -44.61
N LEU A 529 7.68 15.68 -44.97
CA LEU A 529 6.63 16.45 -44.30
C LEU A 529 6.47 16.02 -42.82
N GLN A 530 6.44 14.72 -42.55
CA GLN A 530 6.33 14.18 -41.19
C GLN A 530 7.52 14.58 -40.30
N THR A 531 8.72 14.72 -40.86
CA THR A 531 9.89 15.23 -40.12
C THR A 531 9.78 16.72 -39.80
N ARG A 532 9.18 17.53 -40.69
CA ARG A 532 8.94 18.97 -40.44
C ARG A 532 7.84 19.20 -39.41
N LEU A 533 6.81 18.35 -39.39
CA LEU A 533 5.70 18.39 -38.44
C LEU A 533 5.96 17.56 -37.17
N ALA A 534 7.21 17.19 -36.89
CA ALA A 534 7.54 16.40 -35.72
C ALA A 534 7.35 17.25 -34.45
N MET A 535 6.39 16.87 -33.62
CA MET A 535 6.16 17.51 -32.32
C MET A 535 7.30 17.13 -31.36
N PRO A 536 7.83 18.10 -30.57
CA PRO A 536 8.89 17.83 -29.60
C PRO A 536 8.40 16.99 -28.40
N TYR A 537 7.09 17.00 -28.13
CA TYR A 537 6.48 16.26 -27.03
C TYR A 537 5.94 14.91 -27.49
N SER A 538 6.30 13.84 -26.78
CA SER A 538 5.77 12.50 -26.98
C SER A 538 4.90 12.10 -25.78
N ALA A 539 3.85 11.30 -26.02
CA ALA A 539 2.98 10.82 -24.95
C ALA A 539 3.75 10.02 -23.87
N ASP A 540 4.74 9.23 -24.29
CA ASP A 540 5.67 8.55 -23.38
C ASP A 540 6.54 9.53 -22.57
N GLY A 541 6.96 10.64 -23.17
CA GLY A 541 7.64 11.73 -22.48
C GLY A 541 6.75 12.38 -21.41
N SER A 542 5.47 12.64 -21.73
CA SER A 542 4.49 13.16 -20.77
C SER A 542 4.26 12.19 -19.61
N TYR A 543 4.12 10.89 -19.88
CA TYR A 543 4.04 9.86 -18.84
C TYR A 543 5.25 9.90 -17.90
N ARG A 544 6.48 9.95 -18.45
CA ARG A 544 7.70 10.02 -17.64
C ARG A 544 7.80 11.31 -16.82
N LEU A 545 7.29 12.42 -17.34
CA LEU A 545 7.21 13.67 -16.58
C LEU A 545 6.24 13.53 -15.39
N VAL A 546 5.04 12.98 -15.61
CA VAL A 546 4.06 12.73 -14.54
C VAL A 546 4.66 11.83 -13.45
N MET A 547 5.28 10.71 -13.82
CA MET A 547 5.89 9.80 -12.84
C MET A 547 7.00 10.47 -12.02
N ARG A 548 7.87 11.27 -12.67
CA ARG A 548 8.90 12.03 -11.95
C ARG A 548 8.32 13.06 -10.99
N SER A 549 7.21 13.70 -11.35
CA SER A 549 6.51 14.64 -10.49
C SER A 549 5.91 13.93 -9.27
N VAL A 550 5.34 12.73 -9.45
CA VAL A 550 4.83 11.90 -8.34
C VAL A 550 5.96 11.49 -7.39
N ASP A 551 7.07 10.98 -7.93
CA ASP A 551 8.23 10.58 -7.11
C ASP A 551 8.78 11.77 -6.32
N ARG A 552 8.91 12.93 -6.97
CA ARG A 552 9.38 14.15 -6.33
C ARG A 552 8.43 14.62 -5.23
N LEU A 553 7.11 14.64 -5.49
CA LEU A 553 6.10 15.00 -4.51
C LEU A 553 6.13 14.05 -3.31
N ALA A 554 6.30 12.74 -3.54
CA ALA A 554 6.39 11.76 -2.48
C ALA A 554 7.61 12.03 -1.57
N VAL A 555 8.77 12.34 -2.15
CA VAL A 555 9.98 12.71 -1.39
C VAL A 555 9.77 14.03 -0.63
N GLU A 556 9.20 15.04 -1.27
CA GLU A 556 8.93 16.34 -0.64
C GLU A 556 7.96 16.19 0.54
N LEU A 557 6.83 15.50 0.37
CA LEU A 557 5.87 15.22 1.43
C LEU A 557 6.47 14.38 2.57
N THR A 558 7.28 13.38 2.24
CA THR A 558 7.97 12.56 3.25
C THR A 558 8.96 13.42 4.04
N SER A 559 9.72 14.29 3.37
CA SER A 559 10.67 15.19 4.06
C SER A 559 9.97 16.21 4.97
N LEU A 560 8.77 16.66 4.59
CA LEU A 560 7.95 17.59 5.38
C LEU A 560 7.34 16.91 6.62
N THR A 561 6.81 15.69 6.45
CA THR A 561 6.12 14.95 7.53
C THR A 561 7.09 14.19 8.43
N GLN A 562 8.16 13.61 7.89
CA GLN A 562 9.14 12.81 8.60
C GLN A 562 10.46 13.56 8.84
N SER A 563 10.38 14.73 9.46
CA SER A 563 11.56 15.58 9.73
C SER A 563 12.59 14.99 10.71
N GLY A 564 12.26 13.90 11.42
CA GLY A 564 13.11 13.30 12.46
C GLY A 564 13.22 14.13 13.74
N SER A 565 12.50 15.25 13.87
CA SER A 565 12.56 16.13 15.02
C SER A 565 11.42 15.88 16.01
N VAL A 566 11.76 15.39 17.21
CA VAL A 566 10.81 15.21 18.33
C VAL A 566 10.02 16.49 18.62
N ALA A 567 10.67 17.65 18.56
CA ALA A 567 10.01 18.93 18.81
C ALA A 567 8.95 19.27 17.75
N VAL A 568 9.15 18.88 16.49
CA VAL A 568 8.16 19.10 15.42
C VAL A 568 6.96 18.18 15.64
N TYR A 569 7.20 16.90 15.95
CA TYR A 569 6.13 15.97 16.28
C TYR A 569 5.32 16.41 17.49
N LEU A 570 5.99 16.91 18.54
CA LEU A 570 5.30 17.46 19.71
C LEU A 570 4.46 18.69 19.36
N VAL A 571 4.96 19.59 18.50
CA VAL A 571 4.17 20.74 18.02
C VAL A 571 2.91 20.26 17.28
N VAL A 572 3.01 19.23 16.45
CA VAL A 572 1.84 18.67 15.74
C VAL A 572 0.84 18.08 16.73
N ILE A 573 1.29 17.28 17.70
CA ILE A 573 0.42 16.67 18.74
C ILE A 573 -0.30 17.76 19.54
N LEU A 574 0.46 18.75 20.04
CA LEU A 574 -0.09 19.85 20.83
C LEU A 574 -1.03 20.74 20.01
N MET A 575 -0.75 20.92 18.72
CA MET A 575 -1.63 21.64 17.80
C MET A 575 -2.95 20.89 17.59
N VAL A 576 -2.92 19.57 17.47
CA VAL A 576 -4.15 18.74 17.42
C VAL A 576 -4.96 18.88 18.71
N VAL A 577 -4.33 18.92 19.89
CA VAL A 577 -5.02 19.16 21.17
C VAL A 577 -5.73 20.53 21.18
N VAL A 578 -5.10 21.56 20.64
CA VAL A 578 -5.71 22.90 20.56
C VAL A 578 -6.84 22.94 19.52
N LEU A 579 -6.65 22.32 18.35
CA LEU A 579 -7.65 22.39 17.29
C LEU A 579 -8.86 21.48 17.54
N LEU A 580 -8.67 20.24 17.98
CA LEU A 580 -9.77 19.29 18.13
C LEU A 580 -10.47 19.45 19.50
N PRO A 581 -9.86 19.08 20.66
CA PRO A 581 -10.45 19.37 21.96
C PRO A 581 -10.79 20.84 22.20
N GLY A 582 -9.97 21.78 21.72
CA GLY A 582 -10.24 23.20 21.92
C GLY A 582 -11.48 23.70 21.16
N THR A 583 -11.70 23.25 19.92
CA THR A 583 -12.95 23.60 19.21
C THR A 583 -14.17 22.93 19.84
N ALA A 584 -14.06 21.67 20.26
CA ALA A 584 -15.13 20.99 20.98
C ALA A 584 -15.48 21.70 22.30
N ALA A 585 -14.47 22.13 23.07
CA ALA A 585 -14.67 22.88 24.30
C ALA A 585 -15.35 24.23 24.06
N LEU A 586 -14.96 24.95 22.98
CA LEU A 586 -15.62 26.19 22.56
C LEU A 586 -17.08 25.97 22.13
N MET A 587 -17.39 24.83 21.51
CA MET A 587 -18.76 24.48 21.12
C MET A 587 -19.62 24.02 22.31
N ALA A 588 -19.00 23.57 23.40
CA ALA A 588 -19.70 23.14 24.62
C ALA A 588 -19.94 24.28 25.64
N LEU A 589 -19.52 25.51 25.32
CA LEU A 589 -19.56 26.69 26.19
C LEU A 589 -20.94 27.38 26.21
N ASP A 590 -22.03 26.62 26.23
CA ASP A 590 -23.40 27.15 26.14
C ASP A 590 -24.00 27.54 27.51
N SER A 591 -23.44 27.06 28.61
CA SER A 591 -23.94 27.34 29.98
C SER A 591 -22.91 28.11 30.82
N PRO A 592 -23.35 29.00 31.72
CA PRO A 592 -22.45 29.65 32.67
C PRO A 592 -21.76 28.60 33.54
N ILE A 593 -20.43 28.59 33.51
CA ILE A 593 -19.61 27.69 34.31
C ILE A 593 -19.60 28.19 35.75
N ASP A 594 -20.16 27.40 36.68
CA ASP A 594 -20.04 27.68 38.11
C ASP A 594 -18.64 27.26 38.58
N ALA A 595 -17.73 28.24 38.63
CA ALA A 595 -16.31 28.02 38.94
C ALA A 595 -16.00 28.46 40.37
N VAL A 596 -15.73 27.49 41.24
CA VAL A 596 -15.17 27.74 42.58
C VAL A 596 -13.67 28.00 42.44
N LEU A 597 -13.21 29.18 42.84
CA LEU A 597 -11.80 29.59 42.69
C LEU A 597 -10.87 28.92 43.72
N TRP A 598 -11.33 28.78 44.97
CA TRP A 598 -10.67 28.05 46.06
C TRP A 598 -11.65 27.80 47.20
N ASP A 599 -11.50 26.69 47.92
CA ASP A 599 -12.28 26.39 49.13
C ASP A 599 -11.70 27.09 50.35
N THR A 600 -10.36 27.17 50.42
CA THR A 600 -9.64 27.85 51.50
C THR A 600 -8.61 28.84 50.96
N PRO A 601 -8.37 29.98 51.64
CA PRO A 601 -7.35 30.95 51.20
C PRO A 601 -5.94 30.35 51.11
N THR A 602 -5.65 29.28 51.87
CA THR A 602 -4.36 28.59 51.83
C THR A 602 -4.13 27.88 50.48
N GLN A 603 -5.16 27.31 49.87
CA GLN A 603 -5.06 26.71 48.53
C GLN A 603 -4.67 27.76 47.48
N ALA A 604 -5.27 28.96 47.54
CA ALA A 604 -4.94 30.05 46.63
C ALA A 604 -3.48 30.50 46.76
N VAL A 605 -2.97 30.63 47.99
CA VAL A 605 -1.56 30.97 48.25
C VAL A 605 -0.62 29.93 47.65
N VAL A 606 -0.90 28.63 47.88
CA VAL A 606 -0.10 27.53 47.34
C VAL A 606 -0.16 27.52 45.80
N GLY A 607 -1.35 27.73 45.22
CA GLY A 607 -1.54 27.84 43.77
C GLY A 607 -0.72 28.98 43.15
N VAL A 608 -0.67 30.15 43.80
CA VAL A 608 0.17 31.28 43.35
C VAL A 608 1.66 30.91 43.40
N VAL A 609 2.12 30.23 44.46
CA VAL A 609 3.51 29.77 44.56
C VAL A 609 3.86 28.79 43.44
N ILE A 610 2.97 27.82 43.14
CA ILE A 610 3.14 26.88 42.03
C ILE A 610 3.21 27.61 40.69
N ALA A 611 2.30 28.54 40.42
CA ALA A 611 2.27 29.31 39.18
C ALA A 611 3.56 30.14 38.99
N LEU A 612 4.02 30.81 40.04
CA LEU A 612 5.28 31.57 40.03
C LEU A 612 6.48 30.64 39.79
N ALA A 613 6.54 29.50 40.48
CA ALA A 613 7.59 28.50 40.30
C ALA A 613 7.63 27.97 38.86
N ALA A 614 6.48 27.66 38.26
CA ALA A 614 6.38 27.21 36.87
C ALA A 614 6.85 28.29 35.87
N ILE A 615 6.45 29.55 36.07
CA ILE A 615 6.90 30.67 35.23
C ILE A 615 8.42 30.85 35.34
N PHE A 616 8.99 30.78 36.55
CA PHE A 616 10.43 30.88 36.73
C PHE A 616 11.17 29.66 36.20
N ALA A 617 10.59 28.46 36.27
CA ALA A 617 11.19 27.23 35.73
C ALA A 617 11.36 27.34 34.21
N VAL A 618 10.31 27.73 33.48
CA VAL A 618 10.34 27.90 32.01
C VAL A 618 11.27 29.03 31.56
N ARG A 619 11.49 30.04 32.42
CA ARG A 619 12.44 31.15 32.15
C ARG A 619 13.88 30.84 32.57
N SER A 620 14.13 29.74 33.30
CA SER A 620 15.45 29.42 33.82
C SER A 620 16.41 29.02 32.69
N ARG A 621 17.59 29.65 32.65
CA ARG A 621 18.68 29.25 31.72
C ARG A 621 19.60 28.16 32.28
N ARG A 622 19.62 28.00 33.61
CA ARG A 622 20.43 26.99 34.31
C ARG A 622 19.57 25.76 34.62
N ARG A 623 20.12 24.58 34.33
CA ARG A 623 19.39 23.31 34.50
C ARG A 623 19.06 23.01 35.95
N LEU A 624 20.02 23.21 36.86
CA LEU A 624 19.81 22.96 38.29
C LEU A 624 18.71 23.85 38.87
N ARG A 625 18.70 25.15 38.52
CA ARG A 625 17.63 26.07 38.91
C ARG A 625 16.27 25.63 38.36
N ALA A 626 16.21 25.14 37.12
CA ALA A 626 14.97 24.67 36.51
C ALA A 626 14.43 23.42 37.23
N VAL A 627 15.29 22.46 37.56
CA VAL A 627 14.90 21.24 38.30
C VAL A 627 14.41 21.58 39.70
N ILE A 628 15.10 22.45 40.45
CA ILE A 628 14.66 22.88 41.79
C ILE A 628 13.29 23.57 41.72
N LEU A 629 13.09 24.48 40.76
CA LEU A 629 11.81 25.18 40.58
C LEU A 629 10.68 24.23 40.15
N THR A 630 10.99 23.21 39.35
CA THR A 630 10.03 22.14 39.03
C THR A 630 9.70 21.34 40.29
N GLY A 631 10.67 21.08 41.15
CA GLY A 631 10.45 20.47 42.46
C GLY A 631 9.50 21.25 43.36
N VAL A 632 9.61 22.59 43.38
CA VAL A 632 8.66 23.45 44.10
C VAL A 632 7.22 23.25 43.59
N THR A 633 7.03 23.04 42.29
CA THR A 633 5.70 22.72 41.75
C THR A 633 5.18 21.37 42.26
N GLY A 634 6.03 20.33 42.30
CA GLY A 634 5.66 19.01 42.83
C GLY A 634 5.32 19.00 44.31
N TYR A 635 6.13 19.65 45.16
CA TYR A 635 5.83 19.81 46.60
C TYR A 635 4.59 20.69 46.83
N GLY A 636 4.39 21.72 46.00
CA GLY A 636 3.17 22.52 46.01
C GLY A 636 1.93 21.68 45.69
N THR A 637 2.00 20.82 44.68
CA THR A 637 0.92 19.86 44.37
C THR A 637 0.65 18.90 45.52
N ALA A 638 1.69 18.39 46.19
CA ALA A 638 1.51 17.55 47.38
C ALA A 638 0.78 18.29 48.52
N LEU A 639 1.12 19.56 48.74
CA LEU A 639 0.43 20.39 49.74
C LEU A 639 -1.03 20.66 49.33
N LEU A 640 -1.31 20.85 48.03
CA LEU A 640 -2.69 20.92 47.55
C LEU A 640 -3.44 19.62 47.82
N PHE A 641 -2.87 18.44 47.54
CA PHE A 641 -3.52 17.16 47.87
C PHE A 641 -3.82 17.04 49.37
N LEU A 642 -2.89 17.44 50.24
CA LEU A 642 -3.12 17.44 51.68
C LEU A 642 -4.25 18.39 52.09
N LEU A 643 -4.30 19.60 51.52
CA LEU A 643 -5.37 20.57 51.77
C LEU A 643 -6.74 20.10 51.27
N HIS A 644 -6.79 19.21 50.27
CA HIS A 644 -8.01 18.56 49.80
C HIS A 644 -8.35 17.26 50.57
N GLY A 645 -7.61 16.93 51.64
CA GLY A 645 -7.86 15.74 52.44
C GLY A 645 -7.38 14.43 51.82
N ALA A 646 -6.41 14.46 50.91
CA ALA A 646 -5.80 13.29 50.26
C ALA A 646 -4.37 13.02 50.79
N PRO A 647 -4.22 12.51 52.04
CA PRO A 647 -2.91 12.33 52.67
C PRO A 647 -2.02 11.28 51.98
N ASP A 648 -2.60 10.21 51.42
CA ASP A 648 -1.84 9.18 50.67
C ASP A 648 -1.24 9.74 49.38
N LEU A 649 -2.02 10.52 48.63
CA LEU A 649 -1.54 11.20 47.42
C LEU A 649 -0.45 12.24 47.78
N ALA A 650 -0.62 12.97 48.88
CA ALA A 650 0.38 13.91 49.35
C ALA A 650 1.69 13.22 49.74
N LEU A 651 1.62 12.12 50.51
CA LEU A 651 2.78 11.34 50.92
C LEU A 651 3.53 10.77 49.71
N THR A 652 2.82 10.11 48.80
CA THR A 652 3.40 9.53 47.60
C THR A 652 4.02 10.59 46.69
N GLN A 653 3.35 11.73 46.48
CA GLN A 653 3.87 12.84 45.69
C GLN A 653 5.18 13.41 46.29
N VAL A 654 5.25 13.61 47.61
CA VAL A 654 6.48 14.07 48.29
C VAL A 654 7.63 13.09 48.07
N LEU A 655 7.36 11.78 48.22
CA LEU A 655 8.37 10.73 48.07
C LEU A 655 8.87 10.62 46.62
N VAL A 656 7.95 10.68 45.65
CA VAL A 656 8.28 10.65 44.21
C VAL A 656 9.05 11.91 43.82
N GLU A 657 8.65 13.09 44.28
CA GLU A 657 9.35 14.35 43.98
C GLU A 657 10.76 14.38 44.58
N THR A 658 10.92 13.88 45.80
CA THR A 658 12.25 13.76 46.44
C THR A 658 13.16 12.83 45.63
N THR A 659 12.62 11.68 45.22
CA THR A 659 13.33 10.66 44.44
C THR A 659 13.71 11.18 43.06
N SER A 660 12.76 11.81 42.35
CA SER A 660 12.98 12.36 41.01
C SER A 660 14.02 13.48 41.04
N LEU A 661 14.00 14.36 42.05
CA LEU A 661 14.98 15.42 42.23
C LEU A 661 16.39 14.86 42.43
N VAL A 662 16.55 13.82 43.25
CA VAL A 662 17.85 13.13 43.42
C VAL A 662 18.31 12.55 42.09
N VAL A 663 17.44 11.82 41.38
CA VAL A 663 17.76 11.22 40.07
C VAL A 663 18.14 12.29 39.04
N PHE A 664 17.40 13.39 38.94
CA PHE A 664 17.71 14.49 38.05
C PHE A 664 19.07 15.11 38.40
N VAL A 665 19.38 15.32 39.68
CA VAL A 665 20.69 15.84 40.10
C VAL A 665 21.81 14.88 39.70
N LEU A 666 21.62 13.57 39.82
CA LEU A 666 22.61 12.58 39.36
C LEU A 666 22.87 12.67 37.85
N VAL A 667 21.81 12.79 37.04
CA VAL A 667 21.92 12.92 35.58
C VAL A 667 22.52 14.26 35.16
N LEU A 668 22.16 15.35 35.85
CA LEU A 668 22.64 16.70 35.55
C LEU A 668 24.14 16.86 35.73
N ARG A 669 24.81 16.02 36.52
CA ARG A 669 26.29 16.01 36.65
C ARG A 669 27.01 15.80 35.31
N ARG A 670 26.33 15.21 34.32
CA ARG A 670 26.85 14.95 32.97
C ARG A 670 26.39 15.93 31.90
N LEU A 671 25.45 16.81 32.23
CA LEU A 671 24.89 17.76 31.28
C LEU A 671 25.50 19.15 31.52
N PRO A 672 25.64 19.98 30.47
CA PRO A 672 26.15 21.34 30.63
C PRO A 672 25.24 22.14 31.56
N GLU A 673 25.83 23.03 32.37
CA GLU A 673 25.11 23.84 33.38
C GLU A 673 23.93 24.61 32.77
N TYR A 674 24.09 25.09 31.54
CA TYR A 674 23.12 25.89 30.80
C TYR A 674 22.37 25.05 29.75
N PHE A 675 21.11 25.43 29.51
CA PHE A 675 20.42 25.00 28.30
C PHE A 675 21.07 25.63 27.07
N THR A 676 21.03 24.94 25.92
CA THR A 676 21.54 25.48 24.66
C THR A 676 20.79 26.77 24.30
N ASP A 677 21.46 27.91 24.37
CA ASP A 677 20.86 29.22 24.09
C ASP A 677 20.71 29.38 22.57
N ARG A 678 19.46 29.28 22.09
CA ARG A 678 19.12 29.56 20.68
C ARG A 678 18.59 30.99 20.59
N PRO A 679 18.95 31.78 19.55
CA PRO A 679 18.50 33.16 19.41
C PRO A 679 16.97 33.25 19.41
N LEU A 680 16.44 34.37 19.94
CA LEU A 680 15.02 34.69 19.89
C LEU A 680 14.58 34.70 18.42
N SER A 681 13.81 33.69 18.02
CA SER A 681 13.25 33.56 16.69
C SER A 681 11.74 33.58 16.78
N ALA A 682 11.05 33.97 15.70
CA ALA A 682 9.59 33.91 15.62
C ALA A 682 9.03 32.52 16.02
N ARG A 683 9.77 31.46 15.71
CA ARG A 683 9.45 30.07 16.10
C ARG A 683 9.39 29.86 17.61
N ARG A 684 10.18 30.59 18.40
CA ARG A 684 10.14 30.50 19.86
C ARG A 684 8.85 31.10 20.41
N TYR A 685 8.43 32.26 19.89
CA TYR A 685 7.16 32.89 20.28
C TYR A 685 5.95 32.01 19.90
N LEU A 686 5.97 31.39 18.71
CA LEU A 686 4.93 30.43 18.33
C LEU A 686 4.83 29.24 19.27
N ARG A 687 5.96 28.70 19.75
CA ARG A 687 5.96 27.62 20.76
C ARG A 687 5.43 28.08 22.11
N MET A 688 5.74 29.31 22.51
CA MET A 688 5.18 29.90 23.74
C MET A 688 3.67 30.08 23.63
N LEU A 689 3.20 30.61 22.50
CA LEU A 689 1.78 30.75 22.21
C LEU A 689 1.08 29.39 22.21
N LEU A 690 1.67 28.39 21.56
CA LEU A 690 1.13 27.02 21.55
C LEU A 690 1.06 26.43 22.97
N GLY A 691 2.12 26.56 23.76
CA GLY A 691 2.11 26.09 25.15
C GLY A 691 1.04 26.78 26.01
N ALA A 692 0.87 28.09 25.84
CA ALA A 692 -0.19 28.85 26.51
C ALA A 692 -1.58 28.43 26.03
N ALA A 693 -1.77 28.23 24.73
CA ALA A 693 -3.03 27.77 24.14
C ALA A 693 -3.39 26.37 24.65
N VAL A 694 -2.44 25.43 24.70
CA VAL A 694 -2.66 24.09 25.28
C VAL A 694 -3.07 24.19 26.74
N GLY A 695 -2.35 24.98 27.55
CA GLY A 695 -2.70 25.19 28.96
C GLY A 695 -4.11 25.77 29.13
N GLY A 696 -4.48 26.76 28.31
CA GLY A 696 -5.82 27.34 28.30
C GLY A 696 -6.91 26.35 27.89
N VAL A 697 -6.70 25.59 26.82
CA VAL A 697 -7.64 24.56 26.35
C VAL A 697 -7.83 23.50 27.42
N VAL A 698 -6.76 22.97 28.02
CA VAL A 698 -6.86 21.96 29.09
C VAL A 698 -7.61 22.52 30.29
N ALA A 699 -7.35 23.78 30.69
CA ALA A 699 -8.07 24.42 31.78
C ALA A 699 -9.57 24.54 31.49
N VAL A 700 -9.96 25.02 30.30
CA VAL A 700 -11.38 25.13 29.90
C VAL A 700 -12.05 23.76 29.83
N VAL A 701 -11.38 22.76 29.26
CA VAL A 701 -11.88 21.38 29.20
C VAL A 701 -12.12 20.84 30.61
N MET A 702 -11.19 21.03 31.55
CA MET A 702 -11.36 20.60 32.94
C MET A 702 -12.51 21.32 33.65
N LEU A 703 -12.70 22.61 33.40
CA LEU A 703 -13.82 23.39 33.94
C LEU A 703 -15.17 22.86 33.44
N ILE A 704 -15.31 22.65 32.12
CA ILE A 704 -16.52 22.09 31.52
C ILE A 704 -16.79 20.68 32.05
N ALA A 705 -15.77 19.81 32.08
CA ALA A 705 -15.89 18.43 32.55
C ALA A 705 -16.31 18.34 34.02
N THR A 706 -15.86 19.27 34.87
CA THR A 706 -16.24 19.33 36.28
C THR A 706 -17.68 19.81 36.45
N GLY A 707 -18.10 20.83 35.67
CA GLY A 707 -19.47 21.38 35.71
C GLY A 707 -20.53 20.50 35.03
N SER A 708 -20.13 19.55 34.19
CA SER A 708 -21.05 18.67 33.43
C SER A 708 -21.34 17.33 34.12
N ARG A 709 -20.96 17.16 35.39
CA ARG A 709 -21.25 15.93 36.16
C ARG A 709 -22.74 15.87 36.51
N SER A 710 -23.46 14.87 36.00
CA SER A 710 -24.90 14.69 36.19
C SER A 710 -25.30 13.43 36.97
N ALA A 711 -24.40 12.46 37.12
CA ALA A 711 -24.65 11.21 37.84
C ALA A 711 -24.04 11.24 39.25
N ASP A 712 -24.65 10.50 40.17
CA ASP A 712 -24.12 10.33 41.52
C ASP A 712 -22.72 9.69 41.47
N PRO A 713 -21.71 10.25 42.16
CA PRO A 713 -20.38 9.68 42.18
C PRO A 713 -20.36 8.30 42.83
N VAL A 714 -19.67 7.34 42.22
CA VAL A 714 -19.43 6.00 42.81
C VAL A 714 -18.70 6.06 44.15
N SER A 715 -18.05 7.19 44.48
CA SER A 715 -17.34 7.39 45.74
C SER A 715 -18.23 7.42 46.97
N THR A 716 -19.55 7.58 46.83
CA THR A 716 -20.48 7.56 47.97
C THR A 716 -20.57 6.19 48.63
N ALA A 717 -20.34 5.10 47.90
CA ALA A 717 -20.37 3.73 48.42
C ALA A 717 -19.03 3.27 49.03
N TYR A 718 -17.90 3.88 48.65
CA TYR A 718 -16.58 3.39 49.05
C TYR A 718 -16.28 3.35 50.56
N PRO A 719 -16.81 4.23 51.43
CA PRO A 719 -16.55 4.11 52.87
C PRO A 719 -17.04 2.80 53.49
N GLU A 720 -18.20 2.31 53.05
CA GLU A 720 -18.79 1.06 53.54
C GLU A 720 -18.12 -0.15 52.89
N GLU A 721 -17.98 -0.13 51.56
CA GLU A 721 -17.32 -1.18 50.78
C GLU A 721 -15.85 -1.39 51.18
N ALA A 722 -15.12 -0.33 51.55
CA ALA A 722 -13.74 -0.46 51.99
C ALA A 722 -13.60 -1.33 53.26
N VAL A 723 -14.58 -1.25 54.16
CA VAL A 723 -14.59 -2.04 55.40
C VAL A 723 -15.21 -3.42 55.15
N GLU A 724 -16.34 -3.49 54.44
CA GLU A 724 -17.07 -4.74 54.19
C GLU A 724 -16.36 -5.68 53.22
N PHE A 725 -15.88 -5.15 52.09
CA PHE A 725 -15.16 -5.94 51.08
C PHE A 725 -13.66 -5.98 51.39
N GLY A 726 -13.04 -4.81 51.60
CA GLY A 726 -11.58 -4.68 51.75
C GLY A 726 -11.02 -5.00 53.13
N GLY A 727 -11.79 -4.78 54.21
CA GLY A 727 -11.32 -5.01 55.59
C GLY A 727 -10.46 -3.88 56.17
N GLY A 728 -10.47 -2.70 55.54
CA GLY A 728 -9.58 -1.60 55.91
C GLY A 728 -10.28 -0.26 56.03
N HIS A 729 -9.75 0.60 56.89
CA HIS A 729 -10.26 1.97 57.05
C HIS A 729 -9.60 2.97 56.10
N ASN A 730 -8.45 2.63 55.51
CA ASN A 730 -7.85 3.47 54.48
C ASN A 730 -8.52 3.20 53.12
N ILE A 731 -9.52 3.99 52.79
CA ILE A 731 -10.29 3.88 51.53
C ILE A 731 -9.37 3.92 50.30
N VAL A 732 -8.34 4.78 50.29
CA VAL A 732 -7.44 4.91 49.13
C VAL A 732 -6.62 3.64 48.94
N ASN A 733 -5.98 3.15 50.01
CA ASN A 733 -5.18 1.94 49.92
C ASN A 733 -6.06 0.74 49.52
N VAL A 734 -7.21 0.56 50.15
CA VAL A 734 -8.17 -0.51 49.83
C VAL A 734 -8.65 -0.43 48.37
N ILE A 735 -8.87 0.76 47.82
CA ILE A 735 -9.17 0.89 46.39
C ILE A 735 -8.01 0.37 45.54
N LEU A 736 -6.77 0.69 45.89
CA LEU A 736 -5.58 0.30 45.12
C LEU A 736 -5.23 -1.18 45.24
N VAL A 737 -5.47 -1.82 46.39
CA VAL A 737 -5.01 -3.20 46.62
C VAL A 737 -6.14 -4.24 46.59
N ASP A 738 -7.40 -3.80 46.66
CA ASP A 738 -8.58 -4.68 46.66
C ASP A 738 -9.58 -4.34 45.54
N ILE A 739 -10.25 -3.18 45.62
CA ILE A 739 -11.40 -2.87 44.73
C ILE A 739 -10.96 -2.70 43.27
N ARG A 740 -9.83 -2.01 43.04
CA ARG A 740 -9.23 -1.74 41.73
C ARG A 740 -7.78 -2.22 41.67
N ALA A 741 -7.50 -3.35 42.33
CA ALA A 741 -6.18 -3.99 42.39
C ALA A 741 -5.53 -4.27 41.01
N TRP A 742 -6.36 -4.40 39.98
CA TRP A 742 -5.91 -4.58 38.60
C TRP A 742 -5.12 -3.36 38.08
N ASP A 743 -5.51 -2.15 38.47
CA ASP A 743 -4.81 -0.91 38.08
C ASP A 743 -3.41 -0.89 38.69
N THR A 744 -3.28 -1.23 39.99
CA THR A 744 -1.99 -1.29 40.68
C THR A 744 -1.08 -2.40 40.14
N LEU A 745 -1.63 -3.57 39.76
CA LEU A 745 -0.87 -4.61 39.07
C LEU A 745 -0.32 -4.11 37.71
N GLY A 746 -1.12 -3.34 36.98
CA GLY A 746 -0.71 -2.68 35.73
C GLY A 746 0.40 -1.66 35.96
N GLU A 747 0.25 -0.79 36.95
CA GLU A 747 1.22 0.25 37.30
C GLU A 747 2.59 -0.35 37.67
N ILE A 748 2.64 -1.35 38.56
CA ILE A 748 3.92 -1.99 38.92
C ILE A 748 4.55 -2.70 37.73
N SER A 749 3.74 -3.28 36.83
CA SER A 749 4.24 -3.88 35.59
C SER A 749 4.86 -2.83 34.66
N VAL A 750 4.24 -1.65 34.55
CA VAL A 750 4.79 -0.50 33.80
C VAL A 750 6.10 -0.01 34.42
N LEU A 751 6.20 0.05 35.75
CA LEU A 751 7.44 0.41 36.44
C LEU A 751 8.58 -0.58 36.12
N VAL A 752 8.30 -1.89 36.18
CA VAL A 752 9.27 -2.94 35.80
C VAL A 752 9.69 -2.80 34.33
N ALA A 753 8.74 -2.56 33.43
CA ALA A 753 9.03 -2.38 32.00
C ALA A 753 9.88 -1.12 31.75
N ALA A 754 9.54 0.00 32.38
CA ALA A 754 10.28 1.26 32.28
C ALA A 754 11.71 1.11 32.83
N ALA A 755 11.88 0.50 34.01
CA ALA A 755 13.18 0.22 34.60
C ALA A 755 14.03 -0.66 33.67
N THR A 756 13.45 -1.76 33.20
CA THR A 756 14.11 -2.70 32.28
C THR A 756 14.49 -2.02 30.96
N GLY A 757 13.66 -1.13 30.44
CA GLY A 757 13.94 -0.34 29.23
C GLY A 757 15.10 0.64 29.42
N VAL A 758 15.09 1.41 30.53
CA VAL A 758 16.20 2.30 30.90
C VAL A 758 17.49 1.52 31.07
N ALA A 759 17.44 0.37 31.76
CA ALA A 759 18.56 -0.52 31.92
C ALA A 759 19.07 -1.06 30.56
N SER A 760 18.20 -1.47 29.64
CA SER A 760 18.63 -1.92 28.29
C SER A 760 19.37 -0.84 27.51
N LEU A 761 18.89 0.41 27.56
CA LEU A 761 19.48 1.52 26.81
C LEU A 761 20.85 1.92 27.37
N LEU A 762 21.04 1.79 28.68
CA LEU A 762 22.31 2.13 29.33
C LEU A 762 23.29 0.94 29.31
N PHE A 763 22.82 -0.29 29.59
CA PHE A 763 23.61 -1.51 29.69
C PHE A 763 23.63 -2.29 28.36
N LEU A 764 24.36 -1.76 27.37
CA LEU A 764 24.56 -2.42 26.07
C LEU A 764 25.37 -3.73 26.13
N ASP A 765 26.32 -3.88 27.09
CA ASP A 765 27.22 -5.06 27.11
C ASP A 765 27.12 -6.00 28.34
N THR A 766 26.73 -5.54 29.53
CA THR A 766 26.55 -6.44 30.71
C THR A 766 25.54 -5.88 31.70
N ARG A 767 24.35 -6.49 31.81
CA ARG A 767 23.38 -6.24 32.90
C ARG A 767 23.88 -6.77 34.25
N LEU A 768 24.61 -7.89 34.22
CA LEU A 768 25.22 -8.52 35.40
C LEU A 768 26.55 -7.83 35.75
N SER A 769 26.52 -6.56 36.16
CA SER A 769 27.70 -6.00 36.81
C SER A 769 27.82 -6.64 38.19
N GLY A 770 28.71 -7.62 38.35
CA GLY A 770 28.89 -8.34 39.60
C GLY A 770 28.99 -7.39 40.79
N ILE A 771 28.11 -7.61 41.78
CA ILE A 771 28.12 -6.91 43.07
C ILE A 771 29.51 -7.12 43.68
N ARG A 772 30.30 -6.04 43.84
CA ARG A 772 31.64 -6.12 44.44
C ARG A 772 31.59 -5.57 45.85
N ARG A 773 32.00 -6.38 46.83
CA ARG A 773 32.11 -5.95 48.23
C ARG A 773 33.26 -4.96 48.39
N VAL A 774 33.16 -4.05 49.35
CA VAL A 774 34.19 -3.01 49.60
C VAL A 774 35.55 -3.64 49.92
N HIS A 775 35.54 -4.81 50.55
CA HIS A 775 36.75 -5.56 50.88
C HIS A 775 37.52 -6.08 49.64
N ASP A 776 36.84 -6.26 48.51
CA ASP A 776 37.40 -6.88 47.30
C ASP A 776 38.01 -5.86 46.32
N ILE A 777 38.08 -4.58 46.72
CA ILE A 777 38.51 -3.47 45.85
C ILE A 777 39.96 -3.08 46.16
N PRO A 778 40.85 -3.01 45.15
CA PRO A 778 42.20 -2.45 45.34
C PRO A 778 42.12 -0.94 45.59
N TYR A 779 42.74 -0.48 46.68
CA TYR A 779 42.83 0.95 47.04
C TYR A 779 43.71 1.72 46.03
N PRO A 780 43.48 3.02 45.82
CA PRO A 780 44.43 3.88 45.13
C PRO A 780 45.79 3.86 45.85
N ALA A 781 46.89 3.85 45.10
CA ALA A 781 48.25 3.77 45.66
C ALA A 781 48.61 4.92 46.63
N THR A 782 47.85 6.02 46.61
CA THR A 782 48.02 7.22 47.44
C THR A 782 47.31 7.18 48.79
N VAL A 783 46.57 6.11 49.11
CA VAL A 783 45.78 6.01 50.35
C VAL A 783 46.34 4.92 51.25
N GLU A 784 46.84 5.30 52.42
CA GLU A 784 47.37 4.37 53.42
C GLU A 784 46.25 3.55 54.06
N LYS A 785 46.37 2.21 54.00
CA LYS A 785 45.39 1.29 54.57
C LYS A 785 45.46 1.35 56.10
N VAL A 786 44.51 2.02 56.75
CA VAL A 786 44.32 1.89 58.20
C VAL A 786 43.80 0.47 58.48
N PRO A 787 44.53 -0.38 59.24
CA PRO A 787 44.14 -1.77 59.45
C PRO A 787 42.79 -1.86 60.17
N THR A 788 41.83 -2.57 59.57
CA THR A 788 40.61 -3.00 60.25
C THR A 788 40.96 -4.19 61.12
N GLY A 789 41.19 -3.95 62.41
CA GLY A 789 41.31 -5.06 63.38
C GLY A 789 40.03 -5.92 63.37
N PRO A 790 40.14 -7.25 63.58
CA PRO A 790 38.98 -8.12 63.71
C PRO A 790 38.14 -7.65 64.91
N GLY A 791 36.90 -7.19 64.64
CA GLY A 791 35.93 -6.76 65.66
C GLY A 791 35.36 -5.36 65.50
N ARG A 792 35.98 -4.45 64.72
CA ARG A 792 35.39 -3.12 64.42
C ARG A 792 34.62 -3.14 63.10
N ARG A 793 33.34 -3.52 63.13
CA ARG A 793 32.43 -3.30 62.01
C ARG A 793 32.18 -1.80 61.83
N VAL A 794 32.66 -1.25 60.72
CA VAL A 794 32.37 0.14 60.33
C VAL A 794 31.02 0.14 59.62
N TRP A 795 30.05 0.90 60.13
CA TRP A 795 28.66 0.88 59.63
C TRP A 795 28.52 1.43 58.19
N LEU A 796 29.39 2.38 57.79
CA LEU A 796 29.57 2.85 56.40
C LEU A 796 30.98 2.50 55.90
N PRO A 797 31.20 1.35 55.25
CA PRO A 797 32.51 0.97 54.70
C PRO A 797 32.93 1.74 53.43
N GLY A 798 31.98 2.15 52.59
CA GLY A 798 32.19 2.73 51.27
C GLY A 798 32.79 4.14 51.19
N PRO A 799 32.59 5.08 52.15
CA PRO A 799 33.25 6.39 52.13
C PRO A 799 34.78 6.34 52.06
N ARG A 800 35.40 5.21 52.46
CA ARG A 800 36.85 4.99 52.36
C ARG A 800 37.34 4.73 50.94
N THR A 801 36.42 4.47 50.01
CA THR A 801 36.70 4.30 48.58
C THR A 801 36.65 5.63 47.82
N LEU A 802 36.21 6.71 48.48
CA LEU A 802 36.13 8.06 47.92
C LEU A 802 37.38 8.89 48.29
N PRO A 803 37.83 9.79 47.40
CA PRO A 803 38.87 10.77 47.72
C PRO A 803 38.48 11.66 48.92
N PRO A 804 39.44 12.11 49.76
CA PRO A 804 39.15 12.91 50.97
C PRO A 804 38.39 14.22 50.69
N ASP A 805 38.63 14.84 49.55
CA ASP A 805 37.99 16.06 49.05
C ASP A 805 36.52 15.88 48.68
N ARG A 806 36.09 14.63 48.41
CA ARG A 806 34.69 14.30 48.06
C ARG A 806 33.91 13.73 49.24
N ARG A 807 34.49 13.72 50.44
CA ARG A 807 33.94 13.09 51.64
C ARG A 807 33.27 14.12 52.56
N SER A 808 32.06 13.84 53.04
CA SER A 808 31.33 14.70 53.99
C SER A 808 31.02 13.94 55.28
N ILE A 809 31.77 14.24 56.34
CA ILE A 809 31.62 13.61 57.66
C ILE A 809 30.22 13.88 58.24
N ILE A 810 29.70 15.10 58.05
CA ILE A 810 28.36 15.48 58.50
C ILE A 810 27.31 14.56 57.85
N PHE A 811 27.43 14.36 56.53
CA PHE A 811 26.48 13.53 55.80
C PHE A 811 26.58 12.05 56.17
N GLU A 812 27.78 11.54 56.44
CA GLU A 812 27.99 10.17 56.95
C GLU A 812 27.33 9.93 58.32
N VAL A 813 27.48 10.86 59.26
CA VAL A 813 26.87 10.76 60.59
C VAL A 813 25.34 10.81 60.49
N VAL A 814 24.81 11.74 59.69
CA VAL A 814 23.36 11.85 59.44
C VAL A 814 22.81 10.58 58.80
N THR A 815 23.51 10.03 57.81
CA THR A 815 23.13 8.76 57.14
C THR A 815 23.07 7.61 58.14
N ARG A 816 24.00 7.54 59.09
CA ARG A 816 24.04 6.52 60.14
C ARG A 816 22.84 6.56 61.08
N LEU A 817 22.33 7.74 61.36
CA LEU A 817 21.16 7.91 62.22
C LEU A 817 19.86 7.70 61.44
N LEU A 818 19.76 8.24 60.22
CA LEU A 818 18.52 8.23 59.45
C LEU A 818 18.23 6.87 58.79
N PHE A 819 19.23 6.12 58.33
CA PHE A 819 18.96 4.90 57.56
C PHE A 819 18.12 3.86 58.34
N PRO A 820 18.47 3.46 59.58
CA PRO A 820 17.65 2.49 60.31
C PRO A 820 16.24 3.00 60.57
N VAL A 821 16.10 4.31 60.84
CA VAL A 821 14.81 4.97 61.06
C VAL A 821 13.95 4.90 59.81
N LEU A 822 14.50 5.21 58.63
CA LEU A 822 13.78 5.15 57.36
C LEU A 822 13.38 3.73 56.99
N ILE A 823 14.23 2.72 57.25
CA ILE A 823 13.88 1.31 57.01
C ILE A 823 12.72 0.87 57.90
N VAL A 824 12.79 1.16 59.21
CA VAL A 824 11.72 0.83 60.15
C VAL A 824 10.44 1.58 59.80
N PHE A 825 10.54 2.85 59.43
CA PHE A 825 9.39 3.65 59.01
C PHE A 825 8.77 3.13 57.71
N GLY A 826 9.58 2.68 56.75
CA GLY A 826 9.10 2.02 55.53
C GLY A 826 8.30 0.75 55.85
N ILE A 827 8.82 -0.11 56.74
CA ILE A 827 8.09 -1.32 57.19
C ILE A 827 6.80 -0.95 57.92
N TYR A 828 6.83 0.10 58.75
CA TYR A 828 5.64 0.60 59.42
C TYR A 828 4.57 1.04 58.41
N LEU A 829 4.93 1.83 57.38
CA LEU A 829 3.99 2.27 56.34
C LEU A 829 3.42 1.09 55.53
N LEU A 830 4.20 0.04 55.32
CA LEU A 830 3.75 -1.18 54.63
C LEU A 830 2.66 -1.90 55.44
N LEU A 831 2.85 -2.03 56.75
CA LEU A 831 1.92 -2.75 57.63
C LEU A 831 0.72 -1.89 58.05
N ALA A 832 0.92 -0.58 58.21
CA ALA A 832 -0.13 0.35 58.63
C ALA A 832 -1.03 0.80 57.48
N GLY A 833 -0.61 0.62 56.22
CA GLY A 833 -1.26 1.18 55.02
C GLY A 833 -2.74 0.81 54.84
N HIS A 834 -3.18 -0.32 55.40
CA HIS A 834 -4.57 -0.76 55.31
C HIS A 834 -5.54 0.10 56.15
N ASN A 835 -5.03 0.81 57.18
CA ASN A 835 -5.84 1.61 58.10
C ASN A 835 -5.37 3.06 58.25
N LEU A 836 -4.11 3.33 57.94
CA LEU A 836 -3.49 4.66 58.01
C LEU A 836 -2.87 5.01 56.65
N PRO A 837 -2.56 6.30 56.40
CA PRO A 837 -1.87 6.68 55.19
C PRO A 837 -0.55 5.93 55.02
N GLY A 838 -0.34 5.29 53.87
CA GLY A 838 0.73 4.33 53.64
C GLY A 838 0.41 3.32 52.52
N GLY A 839 1.02 2.14 52.60
CA GLY A 839 0.87 1.08 51.60
C GLY A 839 2.21 0.67 50.96
N GLY A 840 2.16 -0.33 50.08
CA GLY A 840 3.35 -0.95 49.48
C GLY A 840 4.23 0.03 48.69
N PHE A 841 3.61 0.94 47.93
CA PHE A 841 4.34 1.92 47.12
C PHE A 841 5.08 2.95 47.98
N ALA A 842 4.41 3.59 48.93
CA ALA A 842 5.01 4.60 49.81
C ALA A 842 6.13 3.99 50.67
N ALA A 843 5.90 2.80 51.23
CA ALA A 843 6.91 2.04 51.96
C ALA A 843 8.15 1.74 51.11
N GLY A 844 7.93 1.33 49.86
CA GLY A 844 9.00 1.03 48.91
C GLY A 844 9.82 2.27 48.57
N MET A 845 9.16 3.41 48.35
CA MET A 845 9.83 4.69 48.09
C MET A 845 10.64 5.20 49.28
N VAL A 846 10.12 5.10 50.51
CA VAL A 846 10.88 5.47 51.73
C VAL A 846 12.12 4.59 51.90
N THR A 847 11.99 3.28 51.68
CA THR A 847 13.12 2.35 51.68
C THR A 847 14.12 2.69 50.58
N GLY A 848 13.62 3.02 49.38
CA GLY A 848 14.42 3.51 48.27
C GLY A 848 15.21 4.77 48.62
N LEU A 849 14.58 5.76 49.25
CA LEU A 849 15.25 6.97 49.75
C LEU A 849 16.33 6.64 50.79
N ALA A 850 16.10 5.66 51.67
CA ALA A 850 17.13 5.19 52.60
C ALA A 850 18.37 4.67 51.85
N LEU A 851 18.17 3.90 50.77
CA LEU A 851 19.24 3.44 49.88
C LEU A 851 19.91 4.60 49.12
N MET A 852 19.14 5.61 48.69
CA MET A 852 19.68 6.82 48.05
C MET A 852 20.61 7.58 48.99
N VAL A 853 20.23 7.75 50.26
CA VAL A 853 21.06 8.43 51.27
C VAL A 853 22.37 7.67 51.47
N ARG A 854 22.34 6.33 51.53
CA ARG A 854 23.58 5.52 51.60
C ARG A 854 24.45 5.65 50.35
N TYR A 855 23.84 5.66 49.17
CA TYR A 855 24.55 5.89 47.92
C TYR A 855 25.24 7.27 47.89
N LEU A 856 24.54 8.33 48.32
CA LEU A 856 25.11 9.68 48.38
C LEU A 856 26.25 9.79 49.40
N ALA A 857 26.22 9.00 50.48
CA ALA A 857 27.22 9.04 51.54
C ALA A 857 28.52 8.28 51.20
N GLY A 858 28.42 7.14 50.53
CA GLY A 858 29.57 6.25 50.30
C GLY A 858 29.77 5.77 48.87
N GLY A 859 29.02 6.33 47.92
CA GLY A 859 29.10 6.01 46.49
C GLY A 859 28.59 4.61 46.15
N ARG A 860 28.91 4.15 44.93
CA ARG A 860 28.41 2.87 44.38
C ARG A 860 28.69 1.65 45.27
N TYR A 861 29.84 1.60 45.91
CA TYR A 861 30.28 0.43 46.68
C TYR A 861 29.57 0.35 48.03
N GLU A 862 29.18 1.50 48.60
CA GLU A 862 28.32 1.53 49.77
C GLU A 862 26.91 1.03 49.44
N LEU A 863 26.38 1.38 48.27
CA LEU A 863 25.09 0.89 47.80
C LEU A 863 25.09 -0.64 47.62
N ASP A 864 26.17 -1.19 47.06
CA ASP A 864 26.35 -2.65 46.89
C ASP A 864 26.50 -3.39 48.24
N GLU A 865 27.05 -2.73 49.27
CA GLU A 865 27.07 -3.25 50.64
C GLU A 865 25.71 -3.14 51.34
N ALA A 866 24.95 -2.09 51.04
CA ALA A 866 23.64 -1.84 51.62
C ALA A 866 22.57 -2.81 51.10
N ALA A 867 22.61 -3.12 49.80
CA ALA A 867 21.64 -3.97 49.11
C ALA A 867 22.36 -4.98 48.19
N PRO A 868 22.86 -6.11 48.75
CA PRO A 868 23.60 -7.12 48.01
C PRO A 868 22.69 -8.05 47.19
N VAL A 869 21.66 -7.49 46.55
CA VAL A 869 20.69 -8.20 45.71
C VAL A 869 20.64 -7.51 44.34
N ASP A 870 20.44 -8.29 43.28
CA ASP A 870 20.24 -7.75 41.93
C ASP A 870 18.87 -7.04 41.84
N ALA A 871 18.85 -5.86 41.23
CA ALA A 871 17.64 -5.05 41.15
C ALA A 871 16.55 -5.70 40.27
N GLY A 872 16.96 -6.42 39.22
CA GLY A 872 16.06 -7.18 38.36
C GLY A 872 15.44 -8.39 39.08
N ILE A 873 16.21 -9.07 39.94
CA ILE A 873 15.66 -10.15 40.78
C ILE A 873 14.64 -9.58 41.76
N LEU A 874 14.92 -8.44 42.39
CA LEU A 874 14.00 -7.82 43.34
C LEU A 874 12.68 -7.39 42.68
N MET A 875 12.76 -6.75 41.51
CA MET A 875 11.60 -6.38 40.68
C MET A 875 10.81 -7.60 40.20
N GLY A 876 11.50 -8.63 39.68
CA GLY A 876 10.86 -9.86 39.22
C GLY A 876 10.19 -10.65 40.34
N ALA A 877 10.85 -10.73 41.51
CA ALA A 877 10.28 -11.35 42.70
C ALA A 877 9.07 -10.57 43.22
N GLY A 878 9.13 -9.24 43.23
CA GLY A 878 7.99 -8.40 43.61
C GLY A 878 6.78 -8.59 42.70
N LEU A 879 6.99 -8.58 41.39
CA LEU A 879 5.92 -8.83 40.41
C LEU A 879 5.37 -10.26 40.53
N PHE A 880 6.23 -11.25 40.77
CA PHE A 880 5.81 -12.62 41.02
C PHE A 880 4.97 -12.72 42.30
N VAL A 881 5.39 -12.10 43.40
CA VAL A 881 4.64 -12.08 44.66
C VAL A 881 3.28 -11.41 44.49
N ALA A 882 3.21 -10.26 43.82
CA ALA A 882 1.94 -9.58 43.55
C ALA A 882 1.02 -10.42 42.64
N GLY A 883 1.56 -11.02 41.58
CA GLY A 883 0.81 -11.89 40.67
C GLY A 883 0.29 -13.16 41.35
N VAL A 884 1.12 -13.81 42.18
CA VAL A 884 0.70 -14.97 42.97
C VAL A 884 -0.35 -14.57 44.00
N ALA A 885 -0.17 -13.45 44.71
CA ALA A 885 -1.16 -12.97 45.68
C ALA A 885 -2.51 -12.69 45.01
N GLY A 886 -2.50 -12.11 43.79
CA GLY A 886 -3.73 -11.86 43.03
C GLY A 886 -4.39 -13.11 42.45
N LEU A 887 -3.63 -14.16 42.13
CA LEU A 887 -4.17 -15.41 41.58
C LEU A 887 -4.50 -16.46 42.65
N ALA A 888 -3.89 -16.38 43.84
CA ALA A 888 -4.07 -17.33 44.93
C ALA A 888 -5.55 -17.59 45.31
N PRO A 889 -6.45 -16.59 45.32
CA PRO A 889 -7.85 -16.83 45.68
C PRO A 889 -8.55 -17.85 44.77
N LEU A 890 -8.16 -17.97 43.48
CA LEU A 890 -8.72 -18.96 42.55
C LEU A 890 -8.51 -20.40 43.05
N ALA A 891 -7.36 -20.67 43.70
CA ALA A 891 -7.06 -21.99 44.26
C ALA A 891 -7.96 -22.36 45.44
N PHE A 892 -8.61 -21.36 46.06
CA PHE A 892 -9.52 -21.52 47.19
C PHE A 892 -10.98 -21.26 46.82
N GLY A 893 -11.31 -21.21 45.52
CA GLY A 893 -12.67 -20.99 45.02
C GLY A 893 -13.15 -19.53 45.01
N GLY A 894 -12.25 -18.57 45.27
CA GLY A 894 -12.50 -17.13 45.13
C GLY A 894 -12.27 -16.61 43.71
N ALA A 895 -12.46 -15.30 43.52
CA ALA A 895 -12.18 -14.59 42.26
C ALA A 895 -10.75 -14.01 42.21
N VAL A 896 -10.24 -13.73 41.01
CA VAL A 896 -8.93 -13.06 40.84
C VAL A 896 -8.92 -11.72 41.58
N LEU A 897 -7.84 -11.45 42.31
CA LEU A 897 -7.61 -10.26 43.15
C LEU A 897 -8.62 -10.07 44.29
N GLN A 898 -9.33 -11.12 44.69
CA GLN A 898 -10.18 -11.09 45.88
C GLN A 898 -9.33 -11.21 47.16
N SER A 899 -9.54 -10.32 48.13
CA SER A 899 -8.89 -10.47 49.45
C SER A 899 -9.66 -11.34 50.43
N ALA A 900 -8.90 -11.96 51.33
CA ALA A 900 -9.38 -12.70 52.48
C ALA A 900 -8.96 -11.98 53.77
N LYS A 901 -9.91 -11.90 54.71
CA LYS A 901 -9.70 -11.36 56.06
C LYS A 901 -9.36 -12.51 57.01
N ILE A 902 -8.32 -12.34 57.81
CA ILE A 902 -7.80 -13.34 58.75
C ILE A 902 -7.68 -12.67 60.12
N ASP A 903 -8.60 -13.03 61.02
CA ASP A 903 -8.59 -12.58 62.41
C ASP A 903 -7.87 -13.59 63.31
N LEU A 904 -6.77 -13.16 63.95
CA LEU A 904 -5.95 -14.00 64.82
C LEU A 904 -5.93 -13.43 66.25
N ALA A 905 -6.46 -14.18 67.22
CA ALA A 905 -6.33 -13.82 68.64
C ALA A 905 -5.02 -14.37 69.21
N LEU A 906 -4.03 -13.49 69.43
CA LEU A 906 -2.72 -13.85 69.98
C LEU A 906 -2.63 -13.54 71.48
N PRO A 907 -2.21 -14.48 72.34
CA PRO A 907 -2.34 -14.42 73.82
C PRO A 907 -1.50 -13.33 74.53
N LEU A 908 -0.78 -12.48 73.78
CA LEU A 908 0.02 -11.35 74.28
C LEU A 908 -0.16 -10.05 73.47
N LEU A 909 -0.72 -10.15 72.26
CA LEU A 909 -0.77 -9.04 71.28
C LEU A 909 -2.21 -8.59 70.97
N GLY A 910 -3.23 -9.28 71.49
CA GLY A 910 -4.63 -8.99 71.21
C GLY A 910 -5.12 -9.62 69.90
N GLU A 911 -6.22 -9.09 69.36
CA GLU A 911 -6.76 -9.48 68.06
C GLU A 911 -5.97 -8.79 66.94
N LEU A 912 -5.38 -9.60 66.05
CA LEU A 912 -4.66 -9.17 64.86
C LEU A 912 -5.53 -9.38 63.63
N HIS A 913 -5.95 -8.27 63.03
CA HIS A 913 -6.66 -8.26 61.75
C HIS A 913 -5.64 -8.23 60.61
N LEU A 914 -5.50 -9.35 59.87
CA LEU A 914 -4.62 -9.45 58.71
C LEU A 914 -5.46 -9.61 57.44
N VAL A 915 -5.12 -8.86 56.41
CA VAL A 915 -5.77 -8.96 55.09
C VAL A 915 -4.76 -9.45 54.07
N SER A 916 -5.15 -10.39 53.21
CA SER A 916 -4.26 -10.98 52.20
C SER A 916 -3.69 -9.96 51.22
N SER A 917 -4.33 -8.80 51.03
CA SER A 917 -3.81 -7.69 50.24
C SER A 917 -2.47 -7.13 50.75
N THR A 918 -2.12 -7.38 52.02
CA THR A 918 -0.78 -7.04 52.53
C THR A 918 0.33 -7.81 51.78
N ILE A 919 0.07 -9.04 51.32
CA ILE A 919 1.02 -9.82 50.51
C ILE A 919 1.18 -9.19 49.12
N PHE A 920 0.09 -8.69 48.55
CA PHE A 920 0.12 -7.94 47.30
C PHE A 920 0.95 -6.65 47.46
N ASP A 921 0.75 -5.91 48.54
CA ASP A 921 1.53 -4.73 48.92
C ASP A 921 3.03 -5.04 49.14
N ILE A 922 3.38 -6.21 49.68
CA ILE A 922 4.78 -6.67 49.75
C ILE A 922 5.35 -6.83 48.34
N GLY A 923 4.58 -7.35 47.39
CA GLY A 923 4.97 -7.43 45.98
C GLY A 923 5.26 -6.04 45.39
N VAL A 924 4.35 -5.09 45.58
CA VAL A 924 4.51 -3.68 45.16
C VAL A 924 5.76 -3.06 45.80
N TYR A 925 5.94 -3.24 47.11
CA TYR A 925 7.09 -2.77 47.86
C TYR A 925 8.41 -3.24 47.25
N LEU A 926 8.53 -4.54 46.95
CA LEU A 926 9.74 -5.12 46.34
C LEU A 926 10.02 -4.55 44.95
N VAL A 927 8.97 -4.35 44.12
CA VAL A 927 9.12 -3.71 42.81
C VAL A 927 9.68 -2.30 42.93
N VAL A 928 9.12 -1.49 43.83
CA VAL A 928 9.51 -0.08 44.00
C VAL A 928 10.94 0.04 44.57
N VAL A 929 11.30 -0.78 45.56
CA VAL A 929 12.68 -0.83 46.06
C VAL A 929 13.65 -1.26 44.95
N GLY A 930 13.26 -2.26 44.15
CA GLY A 930 14.02 -2.73 43.00
C GLY A 930 14.23 -1.64 41.95
N LEU A 931 13.19 -0.88 41.62
CA LEU A 931 13.25 0.26 40.71
C LEU A 931 14.24 1.32 41.19
N VAL A 932 14.16 1.74 42.46
CA VAL A 932 15.08 2.76 42.99
C VAL A 932 16.52 2.25 43.00
N LEU A 933 16.73 0.98 43.36
CA LEU A 933 18.05 0.36 43.31
C LEU A 933 18.61 0.31 41.88
N ASP A 934 17.77 -0.02 40.89
CA ASP A 934 18.16 -0.03 39.48
C ASP A 934 18.52 1.37 38.98
N LEU A 935 17.70 2.38 39.29
CA LEU A 935 17.97 3.78 38.94
C LEU A 935 19.30 4.26 39.53
N LEU A 936 19.60 3.96 40.80
CA LEU A 936 20.86 4.34 41.43
C LEU A 936 22.08 3.62 40.81
N ARG A 937 21.95 2.35 40.44
CA ARG A 937 23.03 1.60 39.77
C ARG A 937 23.23 2.06 38.32
N ALA A 938 22.14 2.27 37.59
CA ALA A 938 22.15 2.64 36.19
C ALA A 938 22.61 4.08 35.96
N LEU A 939 22.06 5.04 36.72
CA LEU A 939 22.33 6.47 36.55
C LEU A 939 23.38 6.99 37.52
N GLY A 940 23.47 6.46 38.73
CA GLY A 940 24.52 6.85 39.67
C GLY A 940 25.84 6.14 39.38
N ALA A 941 25.91 4.85 39.72
CA ALA A 941 27.15 4.09 39.73
C ALA A 941 27.85 4.01 38.37
N ARG A 942 27.09 3.99 37.26
CA ARG A 942 27.66 3.98 35.91
C ARG A 942 28.22 5.34 35.50
N ILE A 943 27.50 6.42 35.78
CA ILE A 943 28.00 7.78 35.50
C ILE A 943 29.29 8.01 36.28
N ASP A 944 29.35 7.60 37.54
CA ASP A 944 30.58 7.64 38.35
C ASP A 944 31.72 6.83 37.72
N ARG A 945 31.45 5.64 37.15
CA ARG A 945 32.46 4.85 36.41
C ARG A 945 33.01 5.60 35.22
N GLN A 946 32.15 6.22 34.43
CA GLN A 946 32.56 6.96 33.23
C GLN A 946 33.37 8.20 33.60
N ILE A 947 32.94 8.96 34.62
CA ILE A 947 33.67 10.14 35.11
C ILE A 947 35.08 9.74 35.58
N LEU A 948 35.18 8.72 36.44
CA LEU A 948 36.48 8.25 36.94
C LEU A 948 37.39 7.71 35.82
N ARG A 949 36.81 7.11 34.78
CA ARG A 949 37.56 6.63 33.62
C ARG A 949 38.14 7.80 32.82
N GLU A 950 37.33 8.82 32.54
CA GLU A 950 37.77 10.03 31.83
C GLU A 950 38.79 10.83 32.65
N GLU A 951 38.60 10.97 33.96
CA GLU A 951 39.59 11.61 34.85
C GLU A 951 40.93 10.87 34.82
N ARG A 952 40.90 9.53 34.82
CA ARG A 952 42.13 8.71 34.68
C ARG A 952 42.76 8.89 33.32
N GLU A 953 41.99 8.82 32.24
CA GLU A 953 42.47 9.02 30.87
C GLU A 953 43.11 10.41 30.71
N ALA A 954 42.49 11.45 31.25
CA ALA A 954 43.02 12.82 31.28
C ALA A 954 44.30 12.94 32.14
N ALA A 955 44.36 12.27 33.29
CA ALA A 955 45.57 12.24 34.13
C ALA A 955 46.74 11.52 33.45
N THR A 956 46.49 10.39 32.76
CA THR A 956 47.52 9.74 31.93
C THR A 956 47.96 10.61 30.76
N ALA A 957 47.03 11.31 30.09
CA ALA A 957 47.37 12.21 28.99
C ALA A 957 48.19 13.42 29.47
N ALA A 958 47.92 13.94 30.68
CA ALA A 958 48.71 15.00 31.29
C ALA A 958 50.12 14.52 31.69
N ALA A 959 50.26 13.29 32.20
CA ALA A 959 51.54 12.69 32.54
C ALA A 959 52.41 12.42 31.30
N ASP A 960 51.82 11.89 30.22
CA ASP A 960 52.50 11.71 28.92
C ASP A 960 52.85 13.04 28.23
N GLY A 961 52.11 14.13 28.54
CA GLY A 961 52.40 15.48 28.09
C GLY A 961 53.60 16.12 28.81
N SER A 962 53.73 15.91 30.12
CA SER A 962 54.87 16.42 30.91
C SER A 962 56.19 15.71 30.59
N ASP A 963 56.15 14.43 30.21
CA ASP A 963 57.36 13.70 29.79
C ASP A 963 57.91 14.18 28.43
N LYS A 964 57.08 14.83 27.59
CA LYS A 964 57.52 15.44 26.33
C LYS A 964 58.12 16.84 26.48
N GLU A 965 57.68 17.62 27.48
CA GLU A 965 58.34 18.91 27.81
C GLU A 965 59.65 18.70 28.59
N GLY A 966 59.76 17.65 29.40
CA GLY A 966 61.00 17.28 30.09
C GLY A 966 62.10 16.69 29.18
N ALA A 967 61.76 16.25 27.97
CA ALA A 967 62.73 15.75 26.97
C ALA A 967 63.21 16.83 25.99
N LEU A 968 62.73 18.07 26.12
CA LEU A 968 63.12 19.24 25.31
C LEU A 968 63.79 20.36 26.15
N ALA A 969 64.11 20.09 27.41
CA ALA A 969 65.01 20.87 28.26
C ALA A 969 66.24 20.02 28.60
#